data_AF-A0A0Q0FCT6-F1
#
_entry.id   AF-A0A0Q0FCT6-F1
#
_cell.length_a   1.000
_cell.length_b   1.000
_cell.length_c   1.000
_cell.angle_alpha   90.00
_cell.angle_beta   90.00
_cell.angle_gamma   90.00
#
_symmetry.space_group_name_H-M   'P 1'
#
loop_
_entity.id
_entity.type
_entity.pdbx_description
1 polymer ?
#
loop_
_entity_poly.entity_id
_entity_poly.type
_entity_poly.pdbx_seq_one_letter_code
_entity_poly.pdbx_strand_id
1 'polypeptide(L)'
;MSFLGKLSLDAIPFHEPIIMVTMTVIAIAGLIIAGLITKYKKWGVLWHDWITSVDHKRLGVMYIFLALIMLFRGFSDAIMMRAQLALATSGAPGYLPPEHYDQIFTAHGVIMIIFMAMPFMIGLMNIVLPLQIGARDVAFPFLNNLSFWFTASGAILINLSLVFGEFAKTGWVAYPPLSELTFSPGVGVDYYIWALQISGLGTLLTAVNFLVTVFKMRAPGMTLMKMPIFTWACTWANILIAASFPILTAVLGMLTLDRYLDFHFFTNAAGGNAMMYINLFWAWGHPEVYILVLPAFGIFSEIISTFAGKRLFGYKSMVYASGAISILGFIVWLHHFFTMGSSANVNAFFGVMTMVIAVPTGVKLFNWLFTIYRGRLRISVPVLWTLGFMVTFTVGGMTGVLLAIPGADYVLHNSLFLIAHFHNTIIGGAVFGYLAGFVFWFPKAMGFKLSEKWGKASFWCWIVGFFVAFMPLYVLGFLGMTRRLNHTNNPDWNIWLYIAAGGAVIIMFGIIFQAVQLFVSFRDREALDDTTGDPWNAHTLEWATSSPPQVYNFATIPHVDDIDAWTDMKEKGQAYKTKASYSPIHMPKNTSAGVFMAASLTAFCFAMIWHIWWLAAVGFVGAIALFIKRCYTSDVDYYIQPDEIARIEAAYNSSGNKELSA
;
A
#
# COMPACT_ATOMS: atom_id res chain seq x y z
N MET A 1 -8.17 -36.70 15.14
CA MET A 1 -7.35 -35.59 14.62
C MET A 1 -5.92 -35.80 15.11
N SER A 2 -4.92 -35.58 14.24
CA SER A 2 -3.52 -35.63 14.67
C SER A 2 -3.23 -34.47 15.65
N PHE A 3 -2.12 -34.55 16.40
CA PHE A 3 -1.68 -33.46 17.27
C PHE A 3 -1.43 -32.14 16.50
N LEU A 4 -1.13 -32.25 15.20
CA LEU A 4 -0.91 -31.11 14.29
C LEU A 4 -2.10 -30.89 13.33
N GLY A 5 -3.29 -31.40 13.66
CA GLY A 5 -4.49 -31.21 12.84
C GLY A 5 -4.33 -31.84 11.45
N LYS A 6 -4.51 -31.02 10.41
CA LYS A 6 -4.36 -31.37 8.98
C LYS A 6 -2.88 -31.34 8.51
N LEU A 7 -1.96 -30.77 9.30
CA LEU A 7 -0.58 -30.59 8.88
C LEU A 7 0.19 -31.92 8.91
N SER A 8 0.78 -32.29 7.77
CA SER A 8 1.66 -33.46 7.61
C SER A 8 2.90 -33.09 6.79
N LEU A 9 3.85 -34.03 6.64
CA LEU A 9 5.00 -33.83 5.74
C LEU A 9 4.56 -33.70 4.27
N ASP A 10 3.42 -34.29 3.90
CA ASP A 10 2.86 -34.21 2.54
C ASP A 10 2.32 -32.82 2.21
N ALA A 11 2.14 -31.96 3.22
CA ALA A 11 1.79 -30.56 3.00
C ALA A 11 2.94 -29.75 2.39
N ILE A 12 4.17 -30.24 2.44
CA ILE A 12 5.31 -29.56 1.80
C ILE A 12 5.39 -30.06 0.35
N PRO A 13 5.40 -29.16 -0.65
CA PRO A 13 5.37 -29.55 -2.07
C PRO A 13 6.75 -30.02 -2.56
N PHE A 14 7.27 -31.13 -2.00
CA PHE A 14 8.58 -31.71 -2.33
C PHE A 14 8.73 -32.11 -3.80
N HIS A 15 7.60 -32.33 -4.50
CA HIS A 15 7.57 -32.71 -5.90
C HIS A 15 7.64 -31.51 -6.86
N GLU A 16 7.41 -30.28 -6.40
CA GLU A 16 7.36 -29.07 -7.24
C GLU A 16 8.74 -28.40 -7.31
N PRO A 17 9.48 -28.49 -8.43
CA PRO A 17 10.85 -27.99 -8.49
C PRO A 17 10.95 -26.47 -8.33
N ILE A 18 9.98 -25.73 -8.88
CA ILE A 18 9.93 -24.27 -8.84
C ILE A 18 9.80 -23.79 -7.38
N ILE A 19 8.91 -24.42 -6.61
CA ILE A 19 8.69 -24.08 -5.21
C ILE A 19 9.91 -24.50 -4.36
N MET A 20 10.43 -25.71 -4.55
CA MET A 20 11.61 -26.19 -3.80
C MET A 20 12.85 -25.32 -4.01
N VAL A 21 13.12 -24.88 -5.25
CA VAL A 21 14.21 -23.95 -5.54
C VAL A 21 13.96 -22.60 -4.87
N THR A 22 12.73 -22.09 -4.95
CA THR A 22 12.35 -20.81 -4.32
C THR A 22 12.54 -20.86 -2.81
N MET A 23 12.08 -21.92 -2.14
CA MET A 23 12.27 -22.12 -0.70
C MET A 23 13.74 -22.20 -0.32
N THR A 24 14.55 -22.91 -1.12
CA THR A 24 16.00 -23.02 -0.88
C THR A 24 16.68 -21.66 -0.99
N VAL A 25 16.36 -20.88 -2.02
CA VAL A 25 16.90 -19.51 -2.21
C VAL A 25 16.50 -18.60 -1.05
N ILE A 26 15.22 -18.64 -0.64
CA ILE A 26 14.72 -17.85 0.50
C ILE A 26 15.43 -18.25 1.80
N ALA A 27 15.58 -19.55 2.05
CA ALA A 27 16.27 -20.06 3.24
C ALA A 27 17.74 -19.63 3.27
N ILE A 28 18.46 -19.76 2.14
CA ILE A 28 19.86 -19.33 2.03
C ILE A 28 19.97 -17.82 2.24
N ALA A 29 19.12 -17.02 1.59
CA ALA A 29 19.12 -15.56 1.76
C ALA A 29 18.82 -15.16 3.21
N GLY A 30 17.85 -15.81 3.86
CA GLY A 30 17.53 -15.62 5.26
C GLY A 30 18.71 -15.94 6.19
N LEU A 31 19.40 -17.06 5.96
CA LEU A 31 20.60 -17.44 6.70
C LEU A 31 21.76 -16.46 6.49
N ILE A 32 21.96 -15.98 5.26
CA ILE A 32 22.97 -14.94 4.96
C ILE A 32 22.65 -13.66 5.73
N ILE A 33 21.40 -13.19 5.69
CA ILE A 33 20.96 -11.99 6.41
C ILE A 33 21.16 -12.17 7.92
N ALA A 34 20.72 -13.30 8.49
CA ALA A 34 20.90 -13.60 9.91
C ALA A 34 22.39 -13.68 10.30
N GLY A 35 23.22 -14.28 9.44
CA GLY A 35 24.68 -14.33 9.59
C GLY A 35 25.32 -12.94 9.57
N LEU A 36 24.88 -12.05 8.66
CA LEU A 36 25.36 -10.66 8.58
C LEU A 36 24.94 -9.86 9.82
N ILE A 37 23.68 -9.96 10.25
CA ILE A 37 23.19 -9.27 11.46
C ILE A 37 23.99 -9.72 12.69
N THR A 38 24.28 -11.02 12.80
CA THR A 38 25.09 -11.60 13.88
C THR A 38 26.54 -11.11 13.80
N LYS A 39 27.17 -11.17 12.62
CA LYS A 39 28.54 -10.70 12.38
C LYS A 39 28.72 -9.23 12.76
N TYR A 40 27.76 -8.37 12.40
CA TYR A 40 27.80 -6.94 12.70
C TYR A 40 27.17 -6.56 14.05
N LYS A 41 26.77 -7.55 14.86
CA LYS A 41 26.15 -7.37 16.20
C LYS A 41 24.95 -6.41 16.18
N LYS A 42 24.09 -6.50 15.17
CA LYS A 42 22.95 -5.58 14.97
C LYS A 42 21.61 -6.08 15.54
N TRP A 43 21.57 -7.23 16.19
CA TRP A 43 20.36 -7.75 16.85
C TRP A 43 19.80 -6.77 17.89
N GLY A 44 20.67 -6.16 18.71
CA GLY A 44 20.24 -5.17 19.70
C GLY A 44 19.62 -3.93 19.06
N VAL A 45 20.23 -3.40 18.00
CA VAL A 45 19.68 -2.26 17.24
C VAL A 45 18.34 -2.65 16.62
N LEU A 46 18.25 -3.80 15.96
CA LEU A 46 16.99 -4.23 15.33
C LEU A 46 15.85 -4.37 16.35
N TRP A 47 16.13 -4.98 17.51
CA TRP A 47 15.12 -5.17 18.54
C TRP A 47 14.68 -3.86 19.21
N HIS A 48 15.64 -3.08 19.73
CA HIS A 48 15.34 -1.89 20.51
C HIS A 48 14.96 -0.68 19.65
N ASP A 49 15.55 -0.54 18.45
CA ASP A 49 15.32 0.64 17.62
C ASP A 49 14.23 0.46 16.58
N TRP A 50 13.98 -0.74 16.08
CA TRP A 50 13.04 -0.93 14.96
C TRP A 50 11.83 -1.77 15.36
N ILE A 51 12.03 -3.01 15.80
CA ILE A 51 10.96 -3.97 16.05
C ILE A 51 10.00 -3.49 17.14
N THR A 52 10.54 -2.93 18.23
CA THR A 52 9.77 -2.42 19.37
C THR A 52 9.42 -0.93 19.25
N SER A 53 9.77 -0.29 18.13
CA SER A 53 9.59 1.15 17.95
C SER A 53 8.13 1.55 17.87
N VAL A 54 7.81 2.67 18.52
CA VAL A 54 6.51 3.34 18.39
C VAL A 54 6.59 4.61 17.53
N ASP A 55 7.79 4.98 17.07
CA ASP A 55 8.01 6.16 16.22
C ASP A 55 7.38 5.96 14.84
N HIS A 56 6.44 6.83 14.50
CA HIS A 56 5.76 6.84 13.19
C HIS A 56 6.72 6.83 11.99
N LYS A 57 7.91 7.45 12.12
CA LYS A 57 8.93 7.49 11.05
C LYS A 57 9.51 6.10 10.81
N ARG A 58 9.92 5.41 11.87
CA ARG A 58 10.53 4.07 11.79
C ARG A 58 9.50 3.03 11.33
N LEU A 59 8.28 3.07 11.87
CA LEU A 59 7.20 2.21 11.43
C LEU A 59 6.85 2.46 9.95
N GLY A 60 6.82 3.72 9.51
CA GLY A 60 6.59 4.04 8.11
C GLY A 60 7.67 3.50 7.17
N VAL A 61 8.94 3.54 7.56
CA VAL A 61 10.04 2.88 6.82
C VAL A 61 9.85 1.36 6.77
N MET A 62 9.46 0.73 7.89
CA MET A 62 9.20 -0.71 7.93
C MET A 62 8.03 -1.12 7.03
N TYR A 63 6.96 -0.31 6.97
CA TYR A 63 5.85 -0.50 6.04
C TYR A 63 6.28 -0.44 4.57
N ILE A 64 7.08 0.57 4.19
CA ILE A 64 7.62 0.68 2.82
C ILE A 64 8.56 -0.50 2.52
N PHE A 65 9.39 -0.91 3.47
CA PHE A 65 10.27 -2.05 3.31
C PHE A 65 9.48 -3.35 3.07
N LEU A 66 8.42 -3.59 3.85
CA LEU A 66 7.49 -4.69 3.61
C LEU A 66 6.88 -4.61 2.20
N ALA A 67 6.39 -3.44 1.81
CA ALA A 67 5.82 -3.23 0.47
C ALA A 67 6.80 -3.56 -0.65
N LEU A 68 8.07 -3.16 -0.52
CA LEU A 68 9.10 -3.44 -1.52
C LEU A 68 9.43 -4.93 -1.62
N ILE A 69 9.50 -5.66 -0.50
CA ILE A 69 9.67 -7.12 -0.52
C ILE A 69 8.48 -7.78 -1.22
N MET A 70 7.27 -7.35 -0.89
CA MET A 70 6.04 -7.89 -1.48
C MET A 70 5.87 -7.49 -2.95
N LEU A 71 6.45 -6.36 -3.38
CA LEU A 71 6.56 -5.98 -4.79
C LEU A 71 7.42 -6.99 -5.56
N PHE A 72 8.57 -7.41 -5.02
CA PHE A 72 9.40 -8.44 -5.66
C PHE A 72 8.62 -9.74 -5.83
N ARG A 73 7.95 -10.23 -4.77
CA ARG A 73 7.11 -11.42 -4.85
C ARG A 73 5.99 -11.26 -5.88
N GLY A 74 5.21 -10.19 -5.78
CA GLY A 74 4.08 -9.95 -6.68
C GLY A 74 4.51 -9.80 -8.14
N PHE A 75 5.68 -9.20 -8.40
CA PHE A 75 6.20 -9.09 -9.75
C PHE A 75 6.77 -10.42 -10.27
N SER A 76 7.40 -11.24 -9.42
CA SER A 76 7.79 -12.61 -9.78
C SER A 76 6.56 -13.42 -10.24
N ASP A 77 5.44 -13.32 -9.53
CA ASP A 77 4.19 -13.95 -9.94
C ASP A 77 3.69 -13.40 -11.30
N ALA A 78 3.78 -12.08 -11.50
CA ALA A 78 3.37 -11.44 -12.75
C ALA A 78 4.18 -11.91 -13.95
N ILE A 79 5.51 -11.95 -13.84
CA ILE A 79 6.36 -12.37 -14.95
C ILE A 79 6.19 -13.86 -15.23
N MET A 80 5.94 -14.69 -14.21
CA MET A 80 5.61 -16.10 -14.40
C MET A 80 4.29 -16.28 -15.16
N MET A 81 3.23 -15.55 -14.78
CA MET A 81 1.95 -15.60 -15.50
C MET A 81 2.11 -15.16 -16.97
N ARG A 82 2.92 -14.12 -17.23
CA ARG A 82 3.15 -13.63 -18.59
C ARG A 82 3.98 -14.60 -19.42
N ALA A 83 5.00 -15.21 -18.82
CA ALA A 83 5.79 -16.25 -19.48
C ALA A 83 4.91 -17.48 -19.81
N GLN A 84 4.06 -17.92 -18.88
CA GLN A 84 3.12 -19.01 -19.14
C GLN A 84 2.19 -18.68 -20.31
N LEU A 85 1.57 -17.50 -20.32
CA LEU A 85 0.66 -17.11 -21.40
C LEU A 85 1.36 -17.00 -22.77
N ALA A 86 2.63 -16.61 -22.79
CA ALA A 86 3.41 -16.55 -24.02
C ALA A 86 3.94 -17.92 -24.47
N LEU A 87 4.19 -18.86 -23.55
CA LEU A 87 4.69 -20.19 -23.88
C LEU A 87 3.57 -21.21 -24.15
N ALA A 88 2.40 -21.02 -23.56
CA ALA A 88 1.24 -21.91 -23.68
C ALA A 88 0.32 -21.51 -24.84
N THR A 89 0.94 -21.21 -25.98
CA THR A 89 0.27 -20.87 -27.24
C THR A 89 0.42 -22.00 -28.25
N SER A 90 -0.50 -22.11 -29.22
CA SER A 90 -0.38 -23.04 -30.35
C SER A 90 -0.26 -24.51 -29.94
N GLY A 91 -1.00 -24.94 -28.93
CA GLY A 91 -1.02 -26.32 -28.44
C GLY A 91 0.09 -26.70 -27.46
N ALA A 92 1.02 -25.77 -27.15
CA ALA A 92 2.02 -26.01 -26.11
C ALA A 92 1.36 -25.91 -24.72
N PRO A 93 1.68 -26.84 -23.78
CA PRO A 93 1.11 -26.81 -22.43
C PRO A 93 1.71 -25.70 -21.54
N GLY A 94 2.83 -25.10 -21.95
CA GLY A 94 3.61 -24.19 -21.10
C GLY A 94 4.31 -24.95 -19.97
N TYR A 95 4.54 -24.27 -18.85
CA TYR A 95 5.26 -24.81 -17.69
C TYR A 95 4.50 -24.69 -16.35
N LEU A 96 3.40 -23.93 -16.31
CA LEU A 96 2.51 -23.83 -15.14
C LEU A 96 1.22 -24.62 -15.38
N PRO A 97 1.01 -25.73 -14.65
CA PRO A 97 -0.28 -26.41 -14.60
C PRO A 97 -1.40 -25.47 -14.12
N PRO A 98 -2.68 -25.72 -14.48
CA PRO A 98 -3.79 -24.85 -14.10
C PRO A 98 -3.86 -24.58 -12.60
N GLU A 99 -3.70 -25.62 -11.78
CA GLU A 99 -3.73 -25.50 -10.32
C GLU A 99 -2.69 -24.50 -9.79
N HIS A 100 -1.45 -24.58 -10.28
CA HIS A 100 -0.37 -23.69 -9.86
C HIS A 100 -0.60 -22.27 -10.42
N TYR A 101 -1.03 -22.15 -11.68
CA TYR A 101 -1.37 -20.87 -12.29
C TYR A 101 -2.47 -20.13 -11.51
N ASP A 102 -3.48 -20.86 -11.05
CA ASP A 102 -4.62 -20.33 -10.31
C ASP A 102 -4.22 -19.82 -8.92
N GLN A 103 -3.29 -20.52 -8.26
CA GLN A 103 -2.68 -20.04 -7.02
C GLN A 103 -1.87 -18.76 -7.25
N ILE A 104 -1.04 -18.72 -8.31
CA ILE A 104 -0.18 -17.57 -8.61
C ILE A 104 -1.01 -16.32 -8.89
N PHE A 105 -2.03 -16.38 -9.76
CA PHE A 105 -2.80 -15.16 -10.03
C PHE A 105 -3.63 -14.72 -8.82
N THR A 106 -4.04 -15.66 -7.97
CA THR A 106 -4.77 -15.35 -6.74
C THR A 106 -3.84 -14.67 -5.73
N ALA A 107 -2.66 -15.25 -5.49
CA ALA A 107 -1.63 -14.68 -4.63
C ALA A 107 -1.18 -13.31 -5.13
N HIS A 108 -0.84 -13.18 -6.41
CA HIS A 108 -0.45 -11.91 -7.05
C HIS A 108 -1.44 -10.78 -6.76
N GLY A 109 -2.73 -11.02 -7.01
CA GLY A 109 -3.77 -10.01 -6.79
C GLY A 109 -3.87 -9.59 -5.33
N VAL A 110 -3.86 -10.55 -4.39
CA VAL A 110 -3.91 -10.28 -2.95
C VAL A 110 -2.67 -9.52 -2.48
N ILE A 111 -1.48 -9.96 -2.89
CA ILE A 111 -0.20 -9.35 -2.53
C ILE A 111 -0.14 -7.91 -3.01
N MET A 112 -0.41 -7.66 -4.28
CA MET A 112 -0.21 -6.35 -4.89
C MET A 112 -1.13 -5.29 -4.29
N ILE A 113 -2.38 -5.65 -3.96
CA ILE A 113 -3.35 -4.73 -3.36
C ILE A 113 -3.11 -4.57 -1.86
N ILE A 114 -3.09 -5.67 -1.11
CA ILE A 114 -3.17 -5.66 0.36
C ILE A 114 -1.81 -5.59 1.03
N PHE A 115 -0.77 -6.15 0.41
CA PHE A 115 0.56 -6.28 1.03
C PHE A 115 1.66 -5.49 0.33
N MET A 116 1.38 -4.90 -0.84
CA MET A 116 2.26 -3.95 -1.51
C MET A 116 1.66 -2.54 -1.48
N ALA A 117 0.55 -2.30 -2.19
CA ALA A 117 -0.01 -0.95 -2.34
C ALA A 117 -0.44 -0.33 -1.00
N MET A 118 -1.21 -1.08 -0.21
CA MET A 118 -1.67 -0.61 1.11
C MET A 118 -0.52 -0.30 2.08
N PRO A 119 0.46 -1.20 2.33
CA PRO A 119 1.62 -0.89 3.15
C PRO A 119 2.46 0.28 2.63
N PHE A 120 2.66 0.39 1.31
CA PHE A 120 3.42 1.50 0.75
C PHE A 120 2.74 2.84 1.07
N MET A 121 1.44 2.93 0.79
CA MET A 121 0.62 4.09 1.08
C MET A 121 0.62 4.45 2.58
N ILE A 122 0.36 3.47 3.45
CA ILE A 122 0.34 3.65 4.91
C ILE A 122 1.72 4.05 5.42
N GLY A 123 2.80 3.52 4.83
CA GLY A 123 4.17 3.87 5.20
C GLY A 123 4.52 5.32 4.89
N LEU A 124 4.17 5.80 3.69
CA LEU A 124 4.34 7.21 3.32
C LEU A 124 3.50 8.13 4.21
N MET A 125 2.23 7.77 4.45
CA MET A 125 1.35 8.49 5.36
C MET A 125 1.93 8.55 6.78
N ASN A 126 2.47 7.44 7.28
CA ASN A 126 3.11 7.36 8.58
C ASN A 126 4.28 8.32 8.73
N ILE A 127 5.17 8.37 7.73
CA ILE A 127 6.34 9.25 7.79
C ILE A 127 5.91 10.72 7.75
N VAL A 128 5.05 11.08 6.79
CA VAL A 128 4.87 12.47 6.36
C VAL A 128 3.73 13.18 7.09
N LEU A 129 2.60 12.49 7.36
CA LEU A 129 1.40 13.16 7.85
C LEU A 129 1.61 13.86 9.21
N PRO A 130 2.21 13.22 10.24
CA PRO A 130 2.45 13.89 11.52
C PRO A 130 3.37 15.12 11.37
N LEU A 131 4.37 15.04 10.48
CA LEU A 131 5.27 16.15 10.18
C LEU A 131 4.52 17.32 9.52
N GLN A 132 3.65 17.02 8.55
CA GLN A 132 2.86 18.03 7.83
C GLN A 132 1.88 18.79 8.72
N ILE A 133 1.34 18.16 9.77
CA ILE A 133 0.43 18.82 10.72
C ILE A 133 1.14 19.47 11.91
N GLY A 134 2.48 19.41 11.97
CA GLY A 134 3.28 19.97 13.06
C GLY A 134 3.17 19.20 14.38
N ALA A 135 2.87 17.90 14.34
CA ALA A 135 2.77 17.03 15.51
C ALA A 135 4.10 16.32 15.82
N ARG A 136 4.28 15.91 17.09
CA ARG A 136 5.47 15.16 17.53
C ARG A 136 5.39 13.66 17.26
N ASP A 137 4.18 13.12 17.24
CA ASP A 137 3.88 11.72 16.93
C ASP A 137 2.39 11.58 16.53
N VAL A 138 1.93 10.36 16.30
CA VAL A 138 0.51 10.01 16.11
C VAL A 138 -0.24 9.91 17.44
N ALA A 139 -1.58 9.88 17.39
CA ALA A 139 -2.45 9.84 18.56
C ALA A 139 -2.28 8.59 19.41
N PHE A 140 -2.06 7.45 18.78
CA PHE A 140 -1.90 6.16 19.44
C PHE A 140 -0.63 5.44 18.96
N PRO A 141 0.56 5.79 19.48
CA PRO A 141 1.84 5.23 19.04
C PRO A 141 1.92 3.70 19.19
N PHE A 142 1.36 3.15 20.27
CA PHE A 142 1.27 1.70 20.47
C PHE A 142 0.35 1.00 19.45
N LEU A 143 -0.82 1.58 19.15
CA LEU A 143 -1.72 1.03 18.12
C LEU A 143 -1.03 1.04 16.76
N ASN A 144 -0.23 2.07 16.47
CA ASN A 144 0.54 2.14 15.24
C ASN A 144 1.54 0.98 15.09
N ASN A 145 2.27 0.66 16.17
CA ASN A 145 3.15 -0.52 16.21
C ASN A 145 2.37 -1.81 16.01
N LEU A 146 1.25 -1.99 16.73
CA LEU A 146 0.40 -3.17 16.63
C LEU A 146 -0.18 -3.35 15.22
N SER A 147 -0.65 -2.27 14.60
CA SER A 147 -1.17 -2.26 13.24
C SER A 147 -0.14 -2.78 12.23
N PHE A 148 1.10 -2.30 12.32
CA PHE A 148 2.18 -2.77 11.45
C PHE A 148 2.39 -4.28 11.62
N TRP A 149 2.45 -4.76 12.86
CA TRP A 149 2.68 -6.18 13.13
C TRP A 149 1.51 -7.06 12.72
N PHE A 150 0.27 -6.57 12.72
CA PHE A 150 -0.88 -7.28 12.15
C PHE A 150 -0.81 -7.39 10.63
N THR A 151 -0.42 -6.31 9.94
CA THR A 151 -0.15 -6.36 8.49
C THR A 151 1.00 -7.32 8.17
N ALA A 152 2.10 -7.26 8.94
CA ALA A 152 3.22 -8.18 8.79
C ALA A 152 2.81 -9.64 9.07
N SER A 153 1.93 -9.89 10.03
CA SER A 153 1.37 -11.22 10.33
C SER A 153 0.59 -11.79 9.15
N GLY A 154 -0.27 -10.97 8.53
CA GLY A 154 -0.97 -11.36 7.29
C GLY A 154 0.00 -11.66 6.15
N ALA A 155 1.03 -10.83 5.99
CA ALA A 155 2.09 -11.04 4.99
C ALA A 155 2.89 -12.33 5.28
N ILE A 156 3.16 -12.67 6.54
CA ILE A 156 3.80 -13.92 6.92
C ILE A 156 2.91 -15.10 6.54
N LEU A 157 1.62 -15.08 6.88
CA LEU A 157 0.69 -16.19 6.59
C LEU A 157 0.60 -16.49 5.08
N ILE A 158 0.46 -15.47 4.23
CA ILE A 158 0.41 -15.65 2.77
C ILE A 158 1.74 -16.12 2.16
N ASN A 159 2.87 -15.92 2.85
CA ASN A 159 4.16 -16.45 2.41
C ASN A 159 4.41 -17.86 2.97
N LEU A 160 3.89 -18.17 4.15
CA LEU A 160 3.92 -19.54 4.70
C LEU A 160 3.11 -20.51 3.85
N SER A 161 2.05 -20.07 3.18
CA SER A 161 1.30 -20.92 2.24
C SER A 161 2.11 -21.40 1.03
N LEU A 162 3.28 -20.79 0.75
CA LEU A 162 4.22 -21.30 -0.27
C LEU A 162 5.01 -22.52 0.23
N VAL A 163 5.17 -22.65 1.55
CA VAL A 163 5.98 -23.70 2.18
C VAL A 163 5.10 -24.83 2.70
N PHE A 164 3.99 -24.47 3.33
CA PHE A 164 3.06 -25.39 3.95
C PHE A 164 1.71 -25.29 3.26
N GLY A 165 1.33 -26.35 2.56
CA GLY A 165 0.09 -26.48 1.83
C GLY A 165 0.13 -25.72 0.51
N GLU A 166 -0.89 -24.91 0.30
CA GLU A 166 -1.12 -24.17 -0.94
C GLU A 166 -1.87 -22.88 -0.64
N PHE A 167 -1.91 -21.96 -1.61
CA PHE A 167 -2.75 -20.76 -1.51
C PHE A 167 -4.10 -20.96 -2.22
N ALA A 168 -5.04 -20.03 -2.02
CA ALA A 168 -6.35 -20.09 -2.66
C ALA A 168 -6.25 -20.09 -4.20
N LYS A 169 -7.09 -20.90 -4.86
CA LYS A 169 -7.20 -21.02 -6.33
C LYS A 169 -8.42 -20.27 -6.90
N THR A 170 -9.05 -19.46 -6.07
CA THR A 170 -10.39 -18.90 -6.30
C THR A 170 -10.36 -17.45 -6.83
N GLY A 171 -9.17 -16.93 -7.11
CA GLY A 171 -8.93 -15.51 -7.37
C GLY A 171 -8.97 -14.66 -6.11
N TRP A 172 -8.46 -13.44 -6.21
CA TRP A 172 -8.29 -12.51 -5.09
C TRP A 172 -9.59 -12.08 -4.38
N VAL A 173 -10.75 -12.40 -4.97
CA VAL A 173 -12.07 -12.13 -4.38
C VAL A 173 -12.66 -13.36 -3.69
N ALA A 174 -12.16 -14.57 -3.97
CA ALA A 174 -12.66 -15.82 -3.40
C ALA A 174 -14.19 -15.99 -3.46
N TYR A 175 -14.74 -16.04 -4.68
CA TYR A 175 -16.19 -16.14 -4.89
C TYR A 175 -16.74 -17.49 -4.39
N PRO A 176 -17.80 -17.50 -3.56
CA PRO A 176 -18.70 -18.64 -3.48
C PRO A 176 -19.43 -18.85 -4.83
N PRO A 177 -19.76 -20.08 -5.20
CA PRO A 177 -19.57 -21.30 -4.42
C PRO A 177 -18.15 -21.89 -4.52
N LEU A 178 -17.27 -21.38 -5.39
CA LEU A 178 -15.95 -21.98 -5.62
C LEU A 178 -15.06 -22.01 -4.36
N SER A 179 -15.20 -21.02 -3.47
CA SER A 179 -14.51 -20.95 -2.17
C SER A 179 -15.10 -21.86 -1.09
N GLU A 180 -16.24 -22.50 -1.32
CA GLU A 180 -16.86 -23.42 -0.35
C GLU A 180 -16.11 -24.75 -0.28
N LEU A 181 -16.21 -25.44 0.86
CA LEU A 181 -15.52 -26.72 1.10
C LEU A 181 -15.83 -27.78 0.04
N THR A 182 -17.04 -27.78 -0.53
CA THR A 182 -17.45 -28.72 -1.59
C THR A 182 -16.58 -28.62 -2.84
N PHE A 183 -16.09 -27.41 -3.18
CA PHE A 183 -15.30 -27.17 -4.39
C PHE A 183 -13.81 -26.92 -4.07
N SER A 184 -13.52 -26.34 -2.91
CA SER A 184 -12.18 -26.03 -2.42
C SER A 184 -11.97 -26.61 -1.01
N PRO A 185 -11.77 -27.94 -0.88
CA PRO A 185 -11.60 -28.61 0.42
C PRO A 185 -10.22 -28.34 1.07
N GLY A 186 -9.25 -27.88 0.28
CA GLY A 186 -7.90 -27.56 0.73
C GLY A 186 -7.83 -26.33 1.64
N VAL A 187 -6.65 -26.13 2.24
CA VAL A 187 -6.37 -25.04 3.21
C VAL A 187 -6.16 -23.67 2.54
N GLY A 188 -6.08 -23.60 1.21
CA GLY A 188 -5.73 -22.38 0.50
C GLY A 188 -6.69 -21.21 0.73
N VAL A 189 -7.99 -21.48 0.76
CA VAL A 189 -9.01 -20.45 1.08
C VAL A 189 -8.91 -20.03 2.55
N ASP A 190 -8.53 -20.93 3.45
CA ASP A 190 -8.35 -20.60 4.86
C ASP A 190 -7.14 -19.68 5.07
N TYR A 191 -6.03 -19.90 4.35
CA TYR A 191 -4.91 -18.93 4.30
C TYR A 191 -5.37 -17.55 3.84
N TYR A 192 -6.18 -17.48 2.78
CA TYR A 192 -6.74 -16.22 2.26
C TYR A 192 -7.57 -15.50 3.34
N ILE A 193 -8.50 -16.21 3.98
CA ILE A 193 -9.39 -15.69 5.02
C ILE A 193 -8.57 -15.12 6.18
N TRP A 194 -7.72 -15.93 6.81
CA TRP A 194 -7.06 -15.53 8.05
C TRP A 194 -5.94 -14.50 7.82
N ALA A 195 -5.25 -14.53 6.67
CA ALA A 195 -4.25 -13.53 6.31
C ALA A 195 -4.90 -12.14 6.10
N LEU A 196 -6.06 -12.08 5.46
CA LEU A 196 -6.79 -10.83 5.27
C LEU A 196 -7.47 -10.36 6.56
N GLN A 197 -8.00 -11.27 7.38
CA GLN A 197 -8.69 -10.89 8.62
C GLN A 197 -7.74 -10.22 9.61
N ILE A 198 -6.55 -10.81 9.86
CA ILE A 198 -5.57 -10.21 10.77
C ILE A 198 -5.01 -8.89 10.20
N SER A 199 -4.72 -8.83 8.90
CA SER A 199 -4.23 -7.61 8.24
C SER A 199 -5.29 -6.50 8.28
N GLY A 200 -6.56 -6.83 8.02
CA GLY A 200 -7.68 -5.91 8.03
C GLY A 200 -7.94 -5.27 9.39
N LEU A 201 -7.73 -6.01 10.48
CA LEU A 201 -7.74 -5.44 11.84
C LEU A 201 -6.66 -4.37 12.00
N GLY A 202 -5.44 -4.63 11.51
CA GLY A 202 -4.34 -3.65 11.53
C GLY A 202 -4.65 -2.39 10.72
N THR A 203 -5.25 -2.55 9.55
CA THR A 203 -5.67 -1.43 8.68
C THR A 203 -6.78 -0.59 9.33
N LEU A 204 -7.76 -1.22 9.96
CA LEU A 204 -8.82 -0.50 10.68
C LEU A 204 -8.27 0.33 11.86
N LEU A 205 -7.37 -0.26 12.65
CA LEU A 205 -6.69 0.43 13.76
C LEU A 205 -5.83 1.61 13.26
N THR A 206 -5.20 1.46 12.09
CA THR A 206 -4.45 2.53 11.43
C THR A 206 -5.37 3.71 11.11
N ALA A 207 -6.54 3.46 10.54
CA ALA A 207 -7.47 4.52 10.20
C ALA A 207 -7.98 5.30 11.42
N VAL A 208 -8.37 4.61 12.48
CA VAL A 208 -8.78 5.26 13.74
C VAL A 208 -7.65 6.14 14.27
N ASN A 209 -6.40 5.65 14.23
CA ASN A 209 -5.24 6.40 14.69
C ASN A 209 -5.01 7.68 13.90
N PHE A 210 -5.00 7.61 12.56
CA PHE A 210 -4.76 8.79 11.73
C PHE A 210 -5.90 9.80 11.77
N LEU A 211 -7.17 9.35 11.87
CA LEU A 211 -8.29 10.27 12.03
C LEU A 211 -8.16 11.08 13.32
N VAL A 212 -7.90 10.43 14.45
CA VAL A 212 -7.71 11.15 15.73
C VAL A 212 -6.49 12.05 15.66
N THR A 213 -5.38 11.59 15.07
CA THR A 213 -4.15 12.39 14.87
C THR A 213 -4.46 13.70 14.13
N VAL A 214 -5.13 13.61 12.98
CA VAL A 214 -5.48 14.80 12.18
C VAL A 214 -6.45 15.70 12.92
N PHE A 215 -7.50 15.16 13.55
CA PHE A 215 -8.53 16.02 14.16
C PHE A 215 -8.11 16.63 15.50
N LYS A 216 -7.15 16.02 16.24
CA LYS A 216 -6.82 16.41 17.61
C LYS A 216 -5.39 16.86 17.85
N MET A 217 -4.44 16.56 16.96
CA MET A 217 -3.01 16.83 17.20
C MET A 217 -2.38 17.86 16.25
N ARG A 218 -3.19 18.58 15.46
CA ARG A 218 -2.68 19.68 14.61
C ARG A 218 -2.01 20.77 15.43
N ALA A 219 -0.99 21.37 14.82
CA ALA A 219 -0.37 22.59 15.28
C ALA A 219 -1.40 23.73 15.45
N PRO A 220 -1.22 24.60 16.46
CA PRO A 220 -2.09 25.75 16.67
C PRO A 220 -2.09 26.68 15.45
N GLY A 221 -3.26 27.24 15.12
CA GLY A 221 -3.47 28.10 13.94
C GLY A 221 -3.83 27.33 12.65
N MET A 222 -3.53 26.03 12.57
CA MET A 222 -3.90 25.17 11.44
C MET A 222 -5.37 24.75 11.51
N THR A 223 -6.25 25.54 10.89
CA THR A 223 -7.64 25.11 10.65
C THR A 223 -7.69 23.99 9.61
N LEU A 224 -8.82 23.29 9.52
CA LEU A 224 -9.02 22.20 8.54
C LEU A 224 -8.66 22.63 7.10
N MET A 225 -9.12 23.80 6.67
CA MET A 225 -8.85 24.33 5.33
C MET A 225 -7.48 25.01 5.18
N LYS A 226 -6.56 24.80 6.13
CA LYS A 226 -5.14 25.15 6.03
C LYS A 226 -4.22 23.92 6.05
N MET A 227 -4.77 22.71 6.10
CA MET A 227 -3.95 21.49 6.03
C MET A 227 -3.39 21.28 4.62
N PRO A 228 -2.17 20.73 4.47
CA PRO A 228 -1.67 20.30 3.18
C PRO A 228 -2.61 19.31 2.48
N ILE A 229 -2.56 19.29 1.15
CA ILE A 229 -3.51 18.51 0.35
C ILE A 229 -3.25 17.00 0.50
N PHE A 230 -2.01 16.58 0.72
CA PHE A 230 -1.70 15.18 1.06
C PHE A 230 -2.38 14.76 2.36
N THR A 231 -2.31 15.59 3.41
CA THR A 231 -2.99 15.32 4.68
C THR A 231 -4.50 15.18 4.51
N TRP A 232 -5.14 16.04 3.70
CA TRP A 232 -6.57 15.91 3.37
C TRP A 232 -6.90 14.61 2.63
N ALA A 233 -6.09 14.25 1.62
CA ALA A 233 -6.30 13.04 0.85
C ALA A 233 -6.18 11.78 1.72
N CYS A 234 -5.18 11.74 2.60
CA CYS A 234 -5.04 10.71 3.63
C CYS A 234 -6.23 10.70 4.59
N THR A 235 -6.74 11.86 5.00
CA THR A 235 -7.92 11.93 5.89
C THR A 235 -9.14 11.27 5.24
N TRP A 236 -9.42 11.58 3.98
CA TRP A 236 -10.52 10.94 3.24
C TRP A 236 -10.31 9.44 3.05
N ALA A 237 -9.08 9.00 2.76
CA ALA A 237 -8.76 7.58 2.70
C ALA A 237 -8.99 6.86 4.04
N ASN A 238 -8.63 7.47 5.18
CA ASN A 238 -8.88 6.88 6.49
C ASN A 238 -10.38 6.87 6.86
N ILE A 239 -11.17 7.86 6.41
CA ILE A 239 -12.64 7.81 6.55
C ILE A 239 -13.21 6.62 5.79
N LEU A 240 -12.77 6.41 4.54
CA LEU A 240 -13.16 5.24 3.75
C LEU A 240 -12.78 3.94 4.45
N ILE A 241 -11.53 3.82 4.93
CA ILE A 241 -11.07 2.60 5.64
C ILE A 241 -11.97 2.30 6.83
N ALA A 242 -12.22 3.31 7.68
CA ALA A 242 -13.03 3.14 8.88
C ALA A 242 -14.47 2.69 8.56
N ALA A 243 -15.02 3.12 7.42
CA ALA A 243 -16.37 2.77 7.00
C ALA A 243 -16.46 1.46 6.18
N SER A 244 -15.43 1.11 5.40
CA SER A 244 -15.48 -0.04 4.46
C SER A 244 -14.91 -1.34 5.05
N PHE A 245 -13.83 -1.28 5.85
CA PHE A 245 -13.17 -2.50 6.37
C PHE A 245 -14.05 -3.37 7.25
N PRO A 246 -14.98 -2.83 8.07
CA PRO A 246 -15.93 -3.67 8.81
C PRO A 246 -16.75 -4.59 7.90
N ILE A 247 -17.03 -4.19 6.66
CA ILE A 247 -17.75 -5.01 5.68
C ILE A 247 -16.89 -6.22 5.28
N LEU A 248 -15.62 -6.02 4.96
CA LEU A 248 -14.70 -7.13 4.65
C LEU A 248 -14.56 -8.08 5.84
N THR A 249 -14.40 -7.54 7.05
CA THR A 249 -14.31 -8.33 8.29
C THR A 249 -15.54 -9.23 8.48
N ALA A 250 -16.73 -8.69 8.25
CA ALA A 250 -17.98 -9.45 8.35
C ALA A 250 -18.11 -10.50 7.24
N VAL A 251 -17.78 -10.16 5.99
CA VAL A 251 -17.87 -11.08 4.84
C VAL A 251 -16.93 -12.27 4.98
N LEU A 252 -15.67 -12.02 5.33
CA LEU A 252 -14.71 -13.10 5.57
C LEU A 252 -15.07 -13.89 6.84
N GLY A 253 -15.63 -13.23 7.85
CA GLY A 253 -16.20 -13.89 9.03
C GLY A 253 -17.31 -14.87 8.66
N MET A 254 -18.30 -14.44 7.85
CA MET A 254 -19.38 -15.30 7.37
C MET A 254 -18.85 -16.46 6.52
N LEU A 255 -17.90 -16.21 5.61
CA LEU A 255 -17.28 -17.28 4.81
C LEU A 255 -16.50 -18.27 5.69
N THR A 256 -15.88 -17.79 6.77
CA THR A 256 -15.24 -18.68 7.77
C THR A 256 -16.28 -19.56 8.45
N LEU A 257 -17.43 -19.00 8.84
CA LEU A 257 -18.50 -19.76 9.49
C LEU A 257 -19.07 -20.84 8.56
N ASP A 258 -19.28 -20.53 7.28
CA ASP A 258 -19.70 -21.52 6.27
C ASP A 258 -18.68 -22.67 6.17
N ARG A 259 -17.38 -22.34 6.12
CA ARG A 259 -16.32 -23.34 5.99
C ARG A 259 -15.99 -24.12 7.28
N TYR A 260 -16.19 -23.54 8.47
CA TYR A 260 -15.71 -24.14 9.72
C TYR A 260 -16.82 -24.72 10.59
N LEU A 261 -18.02 -24.12 10.56
CA LEU A 261 -19.09 -24.41 11.50
C LEU A 261 -20.40 -24.83 10.81
N ASP A 262 -20.35 -25.15 9.50
CA ASP A 262 -21.49 -25.60 8.70
C ASP A 262 -22.65 -24.57 8.69
N PHE A 263 -22.30 -23.28 8.64
CA PHE A 263 -23.26 -22.23 8.36
C PHE A 263 -23.59 -22.23 6.85
N HIS A 264 -24.67 -21.53 6.51
CA HIS A 264 -25.22 -21.51 5.16
C HIS A 264 -25.49 -20.07 4.69
N PHE A 265 -24.52 -19.16 4.85
CA PHE A 265 -24.64 -17.79 4.36
C PHE A 265 -24.58 -17.73 2.83
N PHE A 266 -23.59 -18.38 2.23
CA PHE A 266 -23.26 -18.28 0.80
C PHE A 266 -23.33 -19.62 0.06
N THR A 267 -23.65 -20.71 0.76
CA THR A 267 -23.80 -22.05 0.20
C THR A 267 -24.94 -22.13 -0.81
N ASN A 268 -24.85 -23.07 -1.77
CA ASN A 268 -25.94 -23.33 -2.73
C ASN A 268 -27.11 -24.13 -2.12
N ALA A 269 -26.90 -24.74 -0.96
CA ALA A 269 -27.89 -25.52 -0.24
C ALA A 269 -28.42 -24.74 1.00
N ALA A 270 -29.47 -25.29 1.62
CA ALA A 270 -30.01 -24.83 2.91
C ALA A 270 -30.39 -23.33 2.98
N GLY A 271 -30.71 -22.72 1.83
CA GLY A 271 -31.18 -21.34 1.75
C GLY A 271 -30.08 -20.27 1.63
N GLY A 272 -28.80 -20.66 1.54
CA GLY A 272 -27.70 -19.74 1.32
C GLY A 272 -27.74 -19.04 -0.05
N ASN A 273 -27.01 -17.92 -0.17
CA ASN A 273 -27.00 -17.11 -1.38
C ASN A 273 -25.59 -16.61 -1.73
N ALA A 274 -24.93 -17.27 -2.68
CA ALA A 274 -23.62 -16.88 -3.19
C ALA A 274 -23.57 -15.43 -3.72
N MET A 275 -24.65 -14.92 -4.34
CA MET A 275 -24.69 -13.55 -4.88
C MET A 275 -24.58 -12.49 -3.78
N MET A 276 -24.98 -12.82 -2.55
CA MET A 276 -24.84 -11.91 -1.40
C MET A 276 -23.37 -11.67 -1.06
N TYR A 277 -22.50 -12.69 -1.18
CA TYR A 277 -21.07 -12.52 -1.01
C TYR A 277 -20.51 -11.50 -2.00
N ILE A 278 -20.85 -11.66 -3.29
CA ILE A 278 -20.37 -10.75 -4.35
C ILE A 278 -20.80 -9.31 -4.04
N ASN A 279 -22.07 -9.11 -3.65
CA ASN A 279 -22.56 -7.79 -3.28
C ASN A 279 -21.78 -7.17 -2.10
N LEU A 280 -21.63 -7.91 -1.00
CA LEU A 280 -20.96 -7.40 0.21
C LEU A 280 -19.46 -7.20 0.01
N PHE A 281 -18.79 -8.12 -0.69
CA PHE A 281 -17.37 -7.99 -0.98
C PHE A 281 -17.10 -6.72 -1.77
N TRP A 282 -17.87 -6.45 -2.83
CA TRP A 282 -17.66 -5.24 -3.64
C TRP A 282 -18.09 -3.95 -2.94
N ALA A 283 -19.04 -4.02 -2.00
CA ALA A 283 -19.36 -2.89 -1.13
C ALA A 283 -18.14 -2.45 -0.27
N TRP A 284 -17.18 -3.36 -0.01
CA TRP A 284 -15.84 -2.99 0.48
C TRP A 284 -14.85 -2.71 -0.67
N GLY A 285 -14.82 -3.59 -1.67
CA GLY A 285 -13.75 -3.66 -2.66
C GLY A 285 -13.68 -2.44 -3.58
N HIS A 286 -14.81 -1.78 -3.85
CA HIS A 286 -14.77 -0.55 -4.61
C HIS A 286 -14.30 0.68 -3.80
N PRO A 287 -14.77 0.92 -2.56
CA PRO A 287 -14.11 1.89 -1.68
C PRO A 287 -12.59 1.67 -1.53
N GLU A 288 -12.13 0.41 -1.49
CA GLU A 288 -10.70 0.08 -1.38
C GLU A 288 -9.85 0.66 -2.52
N VAL A 289 -10.34 0.65 -3.76
CA VAL A 289 -9.56 1.24 -4.87
C VAL A 289 -9.42 2.75 -4.73
N TYR A 290 -10.38 3.42 -4.09
CA TYR A 290 -10.27 4.84 -3.77
C TYR A 290 -9.38 5.13 -2.57
N ILE A 291 -9.37 4.24 -1.57
CA ILE A 291 -8.42 4.28 -0.45
C ILE A 291 -6.99 4.34 -0.99
N LEU A 292 -6.67 3.52 -2.00
CA LEU A 292 -5.35 3.50 -2.62
C LEU A 292 -5.04 4.79 -3.41
N VAL A 293 -5.96 5.22 -4.28
CA VAL A 293 -5.64 6.32 -5.23
C VAL A 293 -5.67 7.71 -4.58
N LEU A 294 -6.48 7.92 -3.54
CA LEU A 294 -6.63 9.24 -2.91
C LEU A 294 -5.30 9.77 -2.36
N PRO A 295 -4.56 9.04 -1.51
CA PRO A 295 -3.26 9.52 -1.03
C PRO A 295 -2.26 9.75 -2.15
N ALA A 296 -2.21 8.88 -3.18
CA ALA A 296 -1.37 9.09 -4.35
C ALA A 296 -1.67 10.43 -5.05
N PHE A 297 -2.95 10.80 -5.17
CA PHE A 297 -3.32 12.11 -5.65
C PHE A 297 -2.83 13.26 -4.76
N GLY A 298 -2.84 13.07 -3.44
CA GLY A 298 -2.22 13.99 -2.49
C GLY A 298 -0.74 14.20 -2.81
N ILE A 299 0.00 13.10 -2.98
CA ILE A 299 1.44 13.10 -3.33
C ILE A 299 1.70 13.90 -4.60
N PHE A 300 0.98 13.61 -5.69
CA PHE A 300 1.14 14.34 -6.95
C PHE A 300 0.88 15.84 -6.80
N SER A 301 -0.06 16.21 -5.94
CA SER A 301 -0.39 17.61 -5.68
C SER A 301 0.76 18.35 -4.99
N GLU A 302 1.36 17.74 -3.95
CA GLU A 302 2.53 18.30 -3.24
C GLU A 302 3.74 18.44 -4.18
N ILE A 303 4.02 17.41 -5.00
CA ILE A 303 5.13 17.40 -5.95
C ILE A 303 4.95 18.51 -7.00
N ILE A 304 3.78 18.60 -7.63
CA ILE A 304 3.55 19.60 -8.68
C ILE A 304 3.61 21.02 -8.11
N SER A 305 3.08 21.26 -6.90
CA SER A 305 3.20 22.56 -6.23
C SER A 305 4.67 22.92 -6.02
N THR A 306 5.44 22.01 -5.41
CA THR A 306 6.86 22.18 -5.06
C THR A 306 7.75 22.42 -6.28
N PHE A 307 7.61 21.61 -7.32
CA PHE A 307 8.49 21.69 -8.48
C PHE A 307 8.05 22.72 -9.52
N ALA A 308 6.80 23.19 -9.49
CA ALA A 308 6.37 24.35 -10.27
C ALA A 308 6.71 25.69 -9.59
N GLY A 309 7.07 25.67 -8.29
CA GLY A 309 7.38 26.86 -7.50
C GLY A 309 6.16 27.77 -7.31
N LYS A 310 4.98 27.17 -7.18
CA LYS A 310 3.69 27.86 -7.11
C LYS A 310 2.80 27.19 -6.08
N ARG A 311 1.90 27.97 -5.49
CA ARG A 311 0.77 27.44 -4.71
C ARG A 311 -0.11 26.56 -5.59
N LEU A 312 -0.71 25.53 -4.99
CA LEU A 312 -1.63 24.63 -5.66
C LEU A 312 -2.87 25.36 -6.17
N PHE A 313 -3.14 25.24 -7.47
CA PHE A 313 -4.32 25.84 -8.09
C PHE A 313 -5.59 25.10 -7.64
N GLY A 314 -6.61 25.84 -7.23
CA GLY A 314 -7.91 25.26 -6.90
C GLY A 314 -7.92 24.39 -5.63
N TYR A 315 -7.07 24.66 -4.63
CA TYR A 315 -6.98 23.88 -3.39
C TYR A 315 -8.34 23.48 -2.79
N LYS A 316 -9.26 24.44 -2.58
CA LYS A 316 -10.59 24.15 -2.02
C LYS A 316 -11.37 23.17 -2.89
N SER A 317 -11.32 23.35 -4.21
CA SER A 317 -11.95 22.45 -5.19
C SER A 317 -11.37 21.04 -5.10
N MET A 318 -10.05 20.90 -4.92
CA MET A 318 -9.40 19.60 -4.76
C MET A 318 -9.78 18.89 -3.45
N VAL A 319 -9.94 19.62 -2.35
CA VAL A 319 -10.41 19.06 -1.08
C VAL A 319 -11.84 18.54 -1.23
N TYR A 320 -12.75 19.35 -1.79
CA TYR A 320 -14.13 18.93 -2.00
C TYR A 320 -14.26 17.80 -3.02
N ALA A 321 -13.45 17.80 -4.08
CA ALA A 321 -13.42 16.71 -5.05
C ALA A 321 -13.00 15.38 -4.39
N SER A 322 -11.98 15.39 -3.52
CA SER A 322 -11.58 14.21 -2.76
C SER A 322 -12.68 13.71 -1.81
N GLY A 323 -13.40 14.63 -1.17
CA GLY A 323 -14.56 14.29 -0.34
C GLY A 323 -15.73 13.71 -1.13
N ALA A 324 -16.02 14.27 -2.31
CA ALA A 324 -17.03 13.75 -3.21
C ALA A 324 -16.70 12.31 -3.64
N ILE A 325 -15.44 12.03 -4.01
CA ILE A 325 -14.98 10.67 -4.32
C ILE A 325 -15.20 9.73 -3.14
N SER A 326 -14.84 10.16 -1.92
CA SER A 326 -15.01 9.36 -0.71
C SER A 326 -16.48 9.00 -0.43
N ILE A 327 -17.40 9.94 -0.59
CA ILE A 327 -18.83 9.68 -0.38
C ILE A 327 -19.40 8.82 -1.52
N LEU A 328 -19.11 9.20 -2.78
CA LEU A 328 -19.64 8.50 -3.95
C LEU A 328 -19.10 7.07 -4.07
N GLY A 329 -17.92 6.78 -3.53
CA GLY A 329 -17.34 5.44 -3.51
C GLY A 329 -18.23 4.39 -2.83
N PHE A 330 -19.13 4.82 -1.95
CA PHE A 330 -20.11 3.95 -1.29
C PHE A 330 -21.44 3.80 -2.04
N ILE A 331 -21.59 4.30 -3.27
CA ILE A 331 -22.84 4.18 -4.06
C ILE A 331 -22.63 3.75 -5.51
N VAL A 332 -21.54 3.04 -5.77
CA VAL A 332 -21.17 2.61 -7.13
C VAL A 332 -20.74 1.14 -7.23
N TRP A 333 -20.64 0.42 -6.12
CA TRP A 333 -20.03 -0.92 -6.07
C TRP A 333 -20.69 -1.98 -6.97
N LEU A 334 -21.97 -1.82 -7.31
CA LEU A 334 -22.68 -2.77 -8.17
C LEU A 334 -22.11 -2.87 -9.58
N HIS A 335 -21.37 -1.87 -10.06
CA HIS A 335 -20.75 -1.93 -11.38
C HIS A 335 -19.76 -3.09 -11.56
N HIS A 336 -19.31 -3.73 -10.47
CA HIS A 336 -18.45 -4.91 -10.54
C HIS A 336 -19.20 -6.19 -10.92
N PHE A 337 -20.53 -6.14 -10.99
CA PHE A 337 -21.37 -7.31 -11.24
C PHE A 337 -22.66 -6.95 -12.00
N PHE A 338 -22.59 -6.02 -12.96
CA PHE A 338 -23.71 -5.71 -13.86
C PHE A 338 -24.28 -6.95 -14.57
N THR A 339 -23.44 -7.96 -14.78
CA THR A 339 -23.74 -9.24 -15.41
C THR A 339 -24.45 -10.25 -14.50
N MET A 340 -24.73 -9.92 -13.23
CA MET A 340 -25.37 -10.83 -12.27
C MET A 340 -26.91 -10.80 -12.31
N GLY A 341 -27.51 -10.14 -13.32
CA GLY A 341 -28.96 -10.21 -13.57
C GLY A 341 -29.84 -9.24 -12.78
N SER A 342 -29.25 -8.18 -12.20
CA SER A 342 -30.00 -7.07 -11.60
C SER A 342 -30.95 -6.40 -12.61
N SER A 343 -32.02 -5.77 -12.11
CA SER A 343 -32.96 -5.05 -12.98
C SER A 343 -32.27 -3.92 -13.77
N ALA A 344 -32.81 -3.59 -14.95
CA ALA A 344 -32.27 -2.53 -15.80
C ALA A 344 -32.16 -1.18 -15.08
N ASN A 345 -33.14 -0.84 -14.24
CA ASN A 345 -33.14 0.40 -13.46
C ASN A 345 -31.98 0.45 -12.45
N VAL A 346 -31.68 -0.68 -11.80
CA VAL A 346 -30.55 -0.79 -10.86
C VAL A 346 -29.23 -0.64 -11.61
N ASN A 347 -29.04 -1.35 -12.73
CA ASN A 347 -27.84 -1.24 -13.55
C ASN A 347 -27.66 0.20 -14.09
N ALA A 348 -28.74 0.84 -14.53
CA ALA A 348 -28.71 2.23 -15.00
C ALA A 348 -28.32 3.21 -13.89
N PHE A 349 -28.89 3.07 -12.68
CA PHE A 349 -28.54 3.93 -11.54
C PHE A 349 -27.05 3.83 -11.21
N PHE A 350 -26.55 2.61 -10.99
CA PHE A 350 -25.14 2.41 -10.63
C PHE A 350 -24.18 2.79 -11.76
N GLY A 351 -24.56 2.57 -13.03
CA GLY A 351 -23.80 3.05 -14.18
C GLY A 351 -23.68 4.57 -14.22
N VAL A 352 -24.80 5.29 -14.05
CA VAL A 352 -24.81 6.76 -14.00
C VAL A 352 -23.98 7.29 -12.83
N MET A 353 -24.17 6.74 -11.63
CA MET A 353 -23.40 7.17 -10.45
C MET A 353 -21.90 6.94 -10.62
N THR A 354 -21.51 5.84 -11.27
CA THR A 354 -20.10 5.56 -11.59
C THR A 354 -19.53 6.60 -12.56
N MET A 355 -20.28 6.99 -13.59
CA MET A 355 -19.86 8.05 -14.51
C MET A 355 -19.74 9.42 -13.82
N VAL A 356 -20.60 9.72 -12.84
CA VAL A 356 -20.53 10.98 -12.06
C VAL A 356 -19.21 11.11 -11.30
N ILE A 357 -18.62 10.00 -10.83
CA ILE A 357 -17.32 10.03 -10.12
C ILE A 357 -16.16 10.50 -11.03
N ALA A 358 -16.29 10.38 -12.35
CA ALA A 358 -15.29 10.89 -13.27
C ALA A 358 -15.11 12.41 -13.17
N VAL A 359 -16.16 13.16 -12.79
CA VAL A 359 -16.13 14.62 -12.71
C VAL A 359 -15.17 15.14 -11.63
N PRO A 360 -15.29 14.74 -10.34
CA PRO A 360 -14.31 15.11 -9.31
C PRO A 360 -12.86 14.76 -9.69
N THR A 361 -12.67 13.61 -10.33
CA THR A 361 -11.34 13.14 -10.75
C THR A 361 -10.77 14.01 -11.88
N GLY A 362 -11.59 14.34 -12.89
CA GLY A 362 -11.22 15.24 -13.98
C GLY A 362 -10.84 16.64 -13.49
N VAL A 363 -11.62 17.21 -12.57
CA VAL A 363 -11.31 18.52 -11.94
C VAL A 363 -9.91 18.53 -11.34
N LYS A 364 -9.47 17.44 -10.71
CA LYS A 364 -8.13 17.32 -10.12
C LYS A 364 -7.03 17.32 -11.19
N LEU A 365 -7.23 16.61 -12.31
CA LEU A 365 -6.31 16.64 -13.46
C LEU A 365 -6.12 18.07 -14.00
N PHE A 366 -7.20 18.81 -14.22
CA PHE A 366 -7.12 20.20 -14.67
C PHE A 366 -6.46 21.12 -13.64
N ASN A 367 -6.74 20.94 -12.34
CA ASN A 367 -6.09 21.73 -11.29
C ASN A 367 -4.57 21.52 -11.27
N TRP A 368 -4.08 20.30 -11.48
CA TRP A 368 -2.64 20.08 -11.59
C TRP A 368 -2.05 20.74 -12.84
N LEU A 369 -2.72 20.65 -13.99
CA LEU A 369 -2.28 21.34 -15.22
C LEU A 369 -2.22 22.87 -15.02
N PHE A 370 -3.20 23.47 -14.36
CA PHE A 370 -3.19 24.91 -14.05
C PHE A 370 -2.19 25.30 -12.95
N THR A 371 -1.81 24.35 -12.08
CA THR A 371 -0.71 24.56 -11.14
C THR A 371 0.62 24.69 -11.90
N ILE A 372 0.86 23.81 -12.88
CA ILE A 372 2.03 23.87 -13.77
C ILE A 372 1.99 25.13 -14.66
N TYR A 373 0.82 25.51 -15.18
CA TYR A 373 0.66 26.67 -16.05
C TYR A 373 1.22 27.95 -15.44
N ARG A 374 2.09 28.68 -16.15
CA ARG A 374 2.83 29.87 -15.66
C ARG A 374 3.73 29.61 -14.43
N GLY A 375 4.03 28.35 -14.11
CA GLY A 375 5.07 27.97 -13.15
C GLY A 375 6.44 27.81 -13.82
N ARG A 376 7.47 27.53 -13.00
CA ARG A 376 8.82 27.17 -13.48
C ARG A 376 9.09 25.71 -13.13
N LEU A 377 8.60 24.80 -13.98
CA LEU A 377 8.65 23.37 -13.69
C LEU A 377 10.09 22.83 -13.76
N ARG A 378 10.64 22.43 -12.61
CA ARG A 378 11.92 21.73 -12.49
C ARG A 378 11.71 20.23 -12.76
N ILE A 379 12.22 19.72 -13.89
CA ILE A 379 12.03 18.32 -14.30
C ILE A 379 12.97 17.38 -13.54
N SER A 380 12.54 16.97 -12.35
CA SER A 380 13.17 15.94 -11.51
C SER A 380 12.45 14.59 -11.62
N VAL A 381 13.00 13.53 -11.04
CA VAL A 381 12.39 12.19 -11.05
C VAL A 381 10.96 12.17 -10.47
N PRO A 382 10.65 12.80 -9.31
CA PRO A 382 9.27 12.89 -8.82
C PRO A 382 8.29 13.53 -9.83
N VAL A 383 8.75 14.54 -10.58
CA VAL A 383 7.92 15.19 -11.63
C VAL A 383 7.70 14.26 -12.81
N LEU A 384 8.70 13.50 -13.24
CA LEU A 384 8.55 12.51 -14.32
C LEU A 384 7.46 11.49 -13.98
N TRP A 385 7.49 10.92 -12.78
CA TRP A 385 6.43 10.03 -12.30
C TRP A 385 5.05 10.69 -12.33
N THR A 386 4.97 11.96 -11.94
CA THR A 386 3.71 12.71 -11.92
C THR A 386 3.18 13.00 -13.33
N LEU A 387 4.04 13.36 -14.28
CA LEU A 387 3.65 13.54 -15.68
C LEU A 387 3.24 12.21 -16.33
N GLY A 388 3.98 11.13 -16.04
CA GLY A 388 3.63 9.78 -16.46
C GLY A 388 2.26 9.36 -15.93
N PHE A 389 1.98 9.64 -14.65
CA PHE A 389 0.67 9.46 -14.05
C PHE A 389 -0.43 10.18 -14.82
N MET A 390 -0.27 11.49 -15.10
CA MET A 390 -1.32 12.27 -15.77
C MET A 390 -1.71 11.66 -17.11
N VAL A 391 -0.75 11.21 -17.91
CA VAL A 391 -1.00 10.57 -19.20
C VAL A 391 -1.65 9.21 -19.01
N THR A 392 -1.00 8.32 -18.27
CA THR A 392 -1.43 6.93 -18.07
C THR A 392 -2.82 6.87 -17.43
N PHE A 393 -3.02 7.60 -16.33
CA PHE A 393 -4.28 7.60 -15.59
C PHE A 393 -5.43 8.23 -16.38
N THR A 394 -5.17 9.17 -17.30
CA THR A 394 -6.22 9.68 -18.20
C THR A 394 -6.71 8.57 -19.13
N VAL A 395 -5.81 7.78 -19.72
CA VAL A 395 -6.18 6.61 -20.55
C VAL A 395 -6.93 5.57 -19.72
N GLY A 396 -6.44 5.26 -18.52
CA GLY A 396 -7.10 4.36 -17.59
C GLY A 396 -8.52 4.85 -17.23
N GLY A 397 -8.67 6.12 -16.88
CA GLY A 397 -9.95 6.74 -16.53
C GLY A 397 -10.97 6.70 -17.68
N MET A 398 -10.54 7.01 -18.91
CA MET A 398 -11.42 6.93 -20.09
C MET A 398 -11.97 5.51 -20.30
N THR A 399 -11.11 4.49 -20.17
CA THR A 399 -11.54 3.10 -20.30
C THR A 399 -12.46 2.64 -19.16
N GLY A 400 -12.31 3.21 -17.96
CA GLY A 400 -13.20 2.96 -16.83
C GLY A 400 -14.58 3.56 -17.01
N VAL A 401 -14.67 4.77 -17.57
CA VAL A 401 -15.95 5.39 -17.93
C VAL A 401 -16.69 4.56 -18.97
N LEU A 402 -15.98 3.95 -19.92
CA LEU A 402 -16.58 3.01 -20.87
C LEU A 402 -17.16 1.77 -20.17
N LEU A 403 -16.41 1.17 -19.24
CA LEU A 403 -16.87 0.01 -18.44
C LEU A 403 -18.02 0.36 -17.47
N ALA A 404 -18.19 1.64 -17.12
CA ALA A 404 -19.31 2.09 -16.32
C ALA A 404 -20.66 2.05 -17.08
N ILE A 405 -20.64 1.87 -18.40
CA ILE A 405 -21.84 1.74 -19.23
C ILE A 405 -22.25 0.26 -19.25
N PRO A 406 -23.38 -0.15 -18.63
CA PRO A 406 -23.71 -1.56 -18.48
C PRO A 406 -23.79 -2.33 -19.81
N GLY A 407 -24.28 -1.70 -20.87
CA GLY A 407 -24.34 -2.32 -22.20
C GLY A 407 -22.96 -2.64 -22.81
N ALA A 408 -21.94 -1.83 -22.51
CA ALA A 408 -20.55 -2.12 -22.89
C ALA A 408 -19.92 -3.13 -21.93
N ASP A 409 -20.22 -3.03 -20.62
CA ASP A 409 -19.72 -4.00 -19.64
C ASP A 409 -20.19 -5.41 -19.99
N TYR A 410 -21.42 -5.64 -20.46
CA TYR A 410 -21.88 -6.99 -20.81
C TYR A 410 -20.98 -7.76 -21.78
N VAL A 411 -20.24 -7.06 -22.66
CA VAL A 411 -19.29 -7.69 -23.60
C VAL A 411 -17.83 -7.58 -23.17
N LEU A 412 -17.50 -6.63 -22.30
CA LEU A 412 -16.13 -6.41 -21.80
C LEU A 412 -15.88 -7.02 -20.42
N HIS A 413 -16.93 -7.41 -19.71
CA HIS A 413 -16.89 -7.95 -18.37
C HIS A 413 -16.00 -9.19 -18.32
N ASN A 414 -15.06 -9.22 -17.38
CA ASN A 414 -14.05 -10.28 -17.23
C ASN A 414 -13.15 -10.54 -18.46
N SER A 415 -13.23 -9.77 -19.54
CA SER A 415 -12.23 -9.84 -20.62
C SER A 415 -10.88 -9.25 -20.16
N LEU A 416 -9.84 -9.41 -20.99
CA LEU A 416 -8.57 -8.74 -20.74
C LEU A 416 -8.68 -7.20 -20.80
N PHE A 417 -9.77 -6.63 -21.33
CA PHE A 417 -10.03 -5.19 -21.28
C PHE A 417 -10.19 -4.71 -19.84
N LEU A 418 -10.90 -5.46 -18.98
CA LEU A 418 -11.05 -5.15 -17.56
C LEU A 418 -9.69 -5.16 -16.85
N ILE A 419 -8.86 -6.17 -17.13
CA ILE A 419 -7.52 -6.29 -16.56
C ILE A 419 -6.64 -5.12 -17.01
N ALA A 420 -6.68 -4.76 -18.30
CA ALA A 420 -5.95 -3.63 -18.85
C ALA A 420 -6.36 -2.31 -18.18
N HIS A 421 -7.67 -2.04 -18.08
CA HIS A 421 -8.22 -0.87 -17.43
C HIS A 421 -7.73 -0.73 -15.98
N PHE A 422 -7.93 -1.77 -15.18
CA PHE A 422 -7.62 -1.70 -13.75
C PHE A 422 -6.11 -1.56 -13.50
N HIS A 423 -5.27 -2.26 -14.25
CA HIS A 423 -3.81 -2.10 -14.15
C HIS A 423 -3.37 -0.70 -14.58
N ASN A 424 -4.03 -0.11 -15.58
CA ASN A 424 -3.77 1.26 -16.01
C ASN A 424 -4.04 2.27 -14.89
N THR A 425 -5.16 2.12 -14.19
CA THR A 425 -5.51 3.01 -13.08
C THR A 425 -4.69 2.75 -11.82
N ILE A 426 -4.36 1.50 -11.49
CA ILE A 426 -3.58 1.18 -10.27
C ILE A 426 -2.09 1.45 -10.46
N ILE A 427 -1.48 0.99 -11.55
CA ILE A 427 -0.05 1.23 -11.79
C ILE A 427 0.17 2.72 -12.04
N GLY A 428 -0.59 3.30 -12.98
CA GLY A 428 -0.48 4.71 -13.32
C GLY A 428 -0.89 5.64 -12.16
N GLY A 429 -1.96 5.32 -11.43
CA GLY A 429 -2.49 6.15 -10.34
C GLY A 429 -1.79 5.94 -9.01
N ALA A 430 -1.82 4.71 -8.48
CA ALA A 430 -1.31 4.40 -7.15
C ALA A 430 0.20 4.16 -7.16
N VAL A 431 0.69 3.18 -7.92
CA VAL A 431 2.11 2.76 -7.88
C VAL A 431 3.05 3.89 -8.30
N PHE A 432 2.77 4.58 -9.40
CA PHE A 432 3.58 5.73 -9.83
C PHE A 432 3.54 6.85 -8.78
N GLY A 433 2.41 7.06 -8.10
CA GLY A 433 2.30 8.04 -7.02
C GLY A 433 3.13 7.67 -5.81
N TYR A 434 3.14 6.40 -5.43
CA TYR A 434 3.96 5.91 -4.32
C TYR A 434 5.44 5.94 -4.65
N LEU A 435 5.85 5.62 -5.88
CA LEU A 435 7.23 5.79 -6.34
C LEU A 435 7.64 7.27 -6.42
N ALA A 436 6.73 8.15 -6.83
CA ALA A 436 6.96 9.60 -6.81
C ALA A 436 7.20 10.10 -5.38
N GLY A 437 6.32 9.71 -4.44
CA GLY A 437 6.43 10.04 -3.02
C GLY A 437 7.65 9.43 -2.37
N PHE A 438 7.99 8.18 -2.73
CA PHE A 438 9.19 7.50 -2.29
C PHE A 438 10.43 8.31 -2.62
N VAL A 439 10.59 8.75 -3.86
CA VAL A 439 11.74 9.57 -4.27
C VAL A 439 11.68 10.98 -3.66
N PHE A 440 10.50 11.58 -3.57
CA PHE A 440 10.32 12.94 -3.04
C PHE A 440 10.70 13.03 -1.56
N TRP A 441 10.19 12.13 -0.71
CA TRP A 441 10.44 12.11 0.73
C TRP A 441 11.59 11.20 1.17
N PHE A 442 12.30 10.55 0.24
CA PHE A 442 13.48 9.74 0.57
C PHE A 442 14.52 10.51 1.42
N PRO A 443 14.90 11.77 1.08
CA PRO A 443 15.86 12.53 1.88
C PRO A 443 15.35 12.77 3.30
N LYS A 444 14.05 13.01 3.45
CA LYS A 444 13.43 13.22 4.76
C LYS A 444 13.50 11.98 5.63
N ALA A 445 13.36 10.79 5.06
CA ALA A 445 13.43 9.54 5.83
C ALA A 445 14.88 9.07 6.10
N MET A 446 15.79 9.27 5.14
CA MET A 446 17.11 8.61 5.13
C MET A 446 18.29 9.57 5.26
N GLY A 447 18.08 10.88 5.14
CA GLY A 447 19.11 11.93 5.23
C GLY A 447 19.82 12.28 3.92
N PHE A 448 19.62 11.52 2.83
CA PHE A 448 20.29 11.76 1.56
C PHE A 448 19.35 11.57 0.36
N LYS A 449 19.68 12.18 -0.78
CA LYS A 449 18.92 12.08 -2.04
C LYS A 449 19.19 10.78 -2.78
N LEU A 450 18.22 10.34 -3.59
CA LEU A 450 18.42 9.24 -4.53
C LEU A 450 19.12 9.71 -5.81
N SER A 451 19.91 8.82 -6.41
CA SER A 451 20.60 9.03 -7.68
C SER A 451 19.59 9.32 -8.80
N GLU A 452 19.69 10.50 -9.40
CA GLU A 452 18.76 10.95 -10.42
C GLU A 452 18.88 10.15 -11.74
N LYS A 453 20.10 9.74 -12.11
CA LYS A 453 20.37 8.95 -13.33
C LYS A 453 19.60 7.62 -13.33
N TRP A 454 19.74 6.85 -12.25
CA TRP A 454 19.08 5.55 -12.13
C TRP A 454 17.58 5.68 -11.89
N GLY A 455 17.14 6.75 -11.21
CA GLY A 455 15.71 7.07 -11.09
C GLY A 455 15.04 7.34 -12.44
N LYS A 456 15.70 8.11 -13.33
CA LYS A 456 15.22 8.34 -14.71
C LYS A 456 15.18 7.05 -15.52
N ALA A 457 16.20 6.21 -15.41
CA ALA A 457 16.23 4.91 -16.08
C ALA A 457 15.08 3.99 -15.61
N SER A 458 14.84 3.92 -14.29
CA SER A 458 13.72 3.16 -13.74
C SER A 458 12.38 3.69 -14.25
N PHE A 459 12.16 5.00 -14.20
CA PHE A 459 10.95 5.65 -14.72
C PHE A 459 10.67 5.29 -16.18
N TRP A 460 11.66 5.42 -17.07
CA TRP A 460 11.47 5.15 -18.50
C TRP A 460 11.17 3.68 -18.78
N CYS A 461 11.83 2.76 -18.09
CA CYS A 461 11.51 1.33 -18.19
C CYS A 461 10.09 1.04 -17.67
N TRP A 462 9.68 1.65 -16.55
CA TRP A 462 8.33 1.46 -16.04
C TRP A 462 7.25 1.98 -16.99
N ILE A 463 7.37 3.22 -17.48
CA ILE A 463 6.33 3.81 -18.33
C ILE A 463 6.27 3.11 -19.69
N VAL A 464 7.41 2.89 -20.37
CA VAL A 464 7.44 2.20 -21.66
C VAL A 464 6.99 0.76 -21.51
N GLY A 465 7.54 0.05 -20.51
CA GLY A 465 7.17 -1.33 -20.22
C GLY A 465 5.69 -1.48 -19.89
N PHE A 466 5.10 -0.54 -19.14
CA PHE A 466 3.67 -0.52 -18.84
C PHE A 466 2.82 -0.43 -20.12
N PHE A 467 3.09 0.53 -21.02
CA PHE A 467 2.32 0.68 -22.25
C PHE A 467 2.47 -0.56 -23.15
N VAL A 468 3.69 -1.08 -23.30
CA VAL A 468 3.94 -2.29 -24.10
C VAL A 468 3.30 -3.53 -23.47
N ALA A 469 3.21 -3.62 -22.14
CA ALA A 469 2.63 -4.77 -21.44
C ALA A 469 1.09 -4.77 -21.48
N PHE A 470 0.47 -3.61 -21.29
CA PHE A 470 -0.97 -3.52 -20.99
C PHE A 470 -1.83 -2.98 -22.15
N MET A 471 -1.28 -2.18 -23.09
CA MET A 471 -2.05 -1.77 -24.26
C MET A 471 -2.49 -2.95 -25.16
N PRO A 472 -1.66 -3.98 -25.39
CA PRO A 472 -2.10 -5.18 -26.11
C PRO A 472 -3.30 -5.87 -25.47
N LEU A 473 -3.47 -5.73 -24.15
CA LEU A 473 -4.56 -6.40 -23.43
C LEU A 473 -5.92 -5.74 -23.67
N TYR A 474 -5.96 -4.44 -23.97
CA TYR A 474 -7.19 -3.81 -24.46
C TYR A 474 -7.62 -4.42 -25.79
N VAL A 475 -6.67 -4.64 -26.72
CA VAL A 475 -6.94 -5.29 -28.01
C VAL A 475 -7.41 -6.72 -27.79
N LEU A 476 -6.69 -7.51 -26.98
CA LEU A 476 -7.08 -8.89 -26.66
C LEU A 476 -8.46 -8.97 -26.00
N GLY A 477 -8.80 -8.01 -25.14
CA GLY A 477 -10.12 -7.91 -24.54
C GLY A 477 -11.23 -7.71 -25.58
N PHE A 478 -11.00 -6.87 -26.59
CA PHE A 478 -11.93 -6.71 -27.72
C PHE A 478 -11.98 -7.94 -28.63
N LEU A 479 -10.88 -8.69 -28.76
CA LEU A 479 -10.83 -9.95 -29.50
C LEU A 479 -11.43 -11.14 -28.73
N GLY A 480 -12.00 -10.90 -27.54
CA GLY A 480 -12.72 -11.91 -26.75
C GLY A 480 -11.85 -12.76 -25.82
N MET A 481 -10.56 -12.44 -25.63
CA MET A 481 -9.74 -13.16 -24.65
C MET A 481 -10.21 -12.82 -23.23
N THR A 482 -10.64 -13.85 -22.50
CA THR A 482 -11.08 -13.73 -21.11
C THR A 482 -9.91 -13.84 -20.12
N ARG A 483 -10.12 -13.31 -18.91
CA ARG A 483 -9.15 -13.40 -17.81
C ARG A 483 -8.95 -14.86 -17.35
N ARG A 484 -7.82 -15.11 -16.68
CA ARG A 484 -7.51 -16.35 -15.95
C ARG A 484 -7.43 -17.64 -16.79
N LEU A 485 -7.32 -17.52 -18.11
CA LEU A 485 -6.90 -18.64 -18.95
C LEU A 485 -5.40 -18.90 -18.71
N ASN A 486 -4.99 -20.16 -18.59
CA ASN A 486 -3.57 -20.53 -18.47
C ASN A 486 -2.94 -20.96 -19.81
N HIS A 487 -3.73 -21.20 -20.85
CA HIS A 487 -3.29 -21.56 -22.20
C HIS A 487 -4.28 -21.07 -23.26
N THR A 488 -3.83 -20.97 -24.52
CA THR A 488 -4.70 -20.63 -25.65
C THR A 488 -4.23 -21.29 -26.96
N ASN A 489 -5.21 -21.65 -27.80
CA ASN A 489 -4.96 -22.15 -29.15
C ASN A 489 -5.41 -21.17 -30.24
N ASN A 490 -5.84 -19.96 -29.86
CA ASN A 490 -6.25 -18.94 -30.82
C ASN A 490 -5.00 -18.22 -31.40
N PRO A 491 -4.66 -18.42 -32.68
CA PRO A 491 -3.46 -17.83 -33.28
C PRO A 491 -3.51 -16.29 -33.33
N ASP A 492 -4.70 -15.69 -33.40
CA ASP A 492 -4.88 -14.24 -33.49
C ASP A 492 -4.45 -13.51 -32.21
N TRP A 493 -4.39 -14.24 -31.08
CA TRP A 493 -4.00 -13.68 -29.79
C TRP A 493 -2.48 -13.71 -29.55
N ASN A 494 -1.75 -14.59 -30.24
CA ASN A 494 -0.36 -14.90 -29.94
C ASN A 494 0.56 -13.66 -29.99
N ILE A 495 0.47 -12.86 -31.06
CA ILE A 495 1.31 -11.67 -31.22
C ILE A 495 1.15 -10.69 -30.06
N TRP A 496 -0.09 -10.49 -29.60
CA TRP A 496 -0.39 -9.57 -28.51
C TRP A 496 0.12 -10.09 -27.16
N LEU A 497 0.07 -11.41 -26.93
CA LEU A 497 0.63 -12.05 -25.74
C LEU A 497 2.15 -11.94 -25.70
N TYR A 498 2.82 -12.08 -26.84
CA TYR A 498 4.28 -11.93 -26.93
C TYR A 498 4.71 -10.48 -26.68
N ILE A 499 4.01 -9.50 -27.25
CA ILE A 499 4.26 -8.08 -26.98
C ILE A 499 4.05 -7.80 -25.49
N ALA A 500 2.96 -8.31 -24.90
CA ALA A 500 2.67 -8.13 -23.48
C ALA A 500 3.77 -8.72 -22.58
N ALA A 501 4.31 -9.89 -22.92
CA ALA A 501 5.44 -10.50 -22.22
C ALA A 501 6.72 -9.67 -22.37
N GLY A 502 7.01 -9.14 -23.56
CA GLY A 502 8.13 -8.21 -23.78
C GLY A 502 8.01 -6.95 -22.91
N GLY A 503 6.82 -6.38 -22.80
CA GLY A 503 6.55 -5.26 -21.90
C GLY A 503 6.82 -5.58 -20.43
N ALA A 504 6.44 -6.77 -19.97
CA ALA A 504 6.73 -7.23 -18.60
C ALA A 504 8.25 -7.32 -18.34
N VAL A 505 9.04 -7.78 -19.31
CA VAL A 505 10.52 -7.80 -19.21
C VAL A 505 11.09 -6.37 -19.11
N ILE A 506 10.53 -5.39 -19.82
CA ILE A 506 10.96 -4.00 -19.69
C ILE A 506 10.65 -3.46 -18.27
N ILE A 507 9.49 -3.79 -17.71
CA ILE A 507 9.15 -3.44 -16.31
C ILE A 507 10.13 -4.08 -15.33
N MET A 508 10.56 -5.33 -15.58
CA MET A 508 11.58 -6.00 -14.76
C MET A 508 12.87 -5.18 -14.69
N PHE A 509 13.34 -4.65 -15.81
CA PHE A 509 14.49 -3.73 -15.82
C PHE A 509 14.22 -2.44 -15.04
N GLY A 510 12.99 -1.92 -15.07
CA GLY A 510 12.57 -0.79 -14.24
C GLY A 510 12.71 -1.06 -12.74
N ILE A 511 12.30 -2.24 -12.28
CA ILE A 511 12.45 -2.68 -10.88
C ILE A 511 13.93 -2.89 -10.54
N ILE A 512 14.70 -3.53 -11.41
CA ILE A 512 16.15 -3.72 -11.22
C ILE A 512 16.85 -2.36 -11.09
N PHE A 513 16.55 -1.40 -11.97
CA PHE A 513 17.11 -0.05 -11.90
C PHE A 513 16.70 0.70 -10.64
N GLN A 514 15.51 0.44 -10.09
CA GLN A 514 15.11 0.97 -8.78
C GLN A 514 15.97 0.40 -7.64
N ALA A 515 16.27 -0.90 -7.67
CA ALA A 515 17.17 -1.54 -6.70
C ALA A 515 18.62 -1.03 -6.85
N VAL A 516 19.11 -0.89 -8.07
CA VAL A 516 20.42 -0.29 -8.36
C VAL A 516 20.48 1.17 -7.89
N GLN A 517 19.40 1.94 -8.07
CA GLN A 517 19.30 3.31 -7.57
C GLN A 517 19.51 3.34 -6.05
N LEU A 518 18.84 2.46 -5.30
CA LEU A 518 19.00 2.40 -3.85
C LEU A 518 20.42 2.03 -3.44
N PHE A 519 21.01 1.03 -4.08
CA PHE A 519 22.38 0.60 -3.80
C PHE A 519 23.41 1.70 -4.05
N VAL A 520 23.36 2.33 -5.23
CA VAL A 520 24.30 3.40 -5.61
C VAL A 520 24.12 4.63 -4.73
N SER A 521 22.87 5.00 -4.41
CA SER A 521 22.61 6.16 -3.55
C SER A 521 23.09 5.93 -2.11
N PHE A 522 22.97 4.71 -1.59
CA PHE A 522 23.48 4.38 -0.26
C PHE A 522 25.02 4.35 -0.21
N ARG A 523 25.66 3.87 -1.29
CA ARG A 523 27.13 3.87 -1.43
C ARG A 523 27.67 5.30 -1.48
N ASP A 524 27.02 6.16 -2.25
CA ASP A 524 27.46 7.54 -2.51
C ASP A 524 26.74 8.56 -1.59
N ARG A 525 26.21 8.11 -0.44
CA ARG A 525 25.31 8.89 0.43
C ARG A 525 25.92 10.20 0.93
N GLU A 526 27.22 10.24 1.15
CA GLU A 526 27.93 11.44 1.63
C GLU A 526 27.92 12.56 0.57
N ALA A 527 27.94 12.22 -0.72
CA ALA A 527 27.85 13.19 -1.81
C ALA A 527 26.40 13.61 -2.11
N LEU A 528 25.43 12.86 -1.62
CA LEU A 528 23.99 13.06 -1.85
C LEU A 528 23.27 13.60 -0.60
N ASP A 529 24.02 13.93 0.45
CA ASP A 529 23.51 14.32 1.76
C ASP A 529 22.57 15.54 1.67
N ASP A 530 21.57 15.58 2.53
CA ASP A 530 20.71 16.74 2.74
C ASP A 530 21.11 17.48 4.01
N THR A 531 21.97 18.48 3.83
CA THR A 531 22.50 19.34 4.89
C THR A 531 21.49 20.34 5.44
N THR A 532 20.40 20.60 4.71
CA THR A 532 19.47 21.70 5.00
C THR A 532 18.19 21.22 5.68
N GLY A 533 17.69 20.03 5.32
CA GLY A 533 16.35 19.59 5.66
C GLY A 533 15.29 19.93 4.61
N ASP A 534 15.61 20.80 3.63
CA ASP A 534 14.74 21.24 2.54
C ASP A 534 15.47 21.16 1.18
N PRO A 535 15.73 19.95 0.66
CA PRO A 535 16.54 19.75 -0.54
C PRO A 535 15.83 20.21 -1.82
N TRP A 536 14.53 20.51 -1.73
CA TRP A 536 13.68 20.86 -2.85
C TRP A 536 13.22 22.31 -2.83
N ASN A 537 13.46 23.07 -1.76
CA ASN A 537 12.80 24.36 -1.50
C ASN A 537 11.27 24.22 -1.54
N ALA A 538 10.74 23.31 -0.73
CA ALA A 538 9.33 22.94 -0.69
C ALA A 538 8.49 23.85 0.21
N HIS A 539 7.18 23.57 0.30
CA HIS A 539 6.19 24.51 0.83
C HIS A 539 5.68 24.21 2.25
N THR A 540 5.77 22.96 2.68
CA THR A 540 5.06 22.41 3.85
C THR A 540 6.01 22.09 5.02
N LEU A 541 5.43 21.86 6.21
CA LEU A 541 6.16 21.81 7.49
C LEU A 541 7.17 20.66 7.63
N GLU A 542 7.01 19.55 6.90
CA GLU A 542 7.98 18.44 6.96
C GLU A 542 9.38 18.86 6.49
N TRP A 543 9.47 19.91 5.69
CA TRP A 543 10.72 20.47 5.19
C TRP A 543 11.35 21.50 6.14
N ALA A 544 10.64 21.87 7.22
CA ALA A 544 11.18 22.74 8.28
C ALA A 544 12.03 21.97 9.30
N THR A 545 12.04 20.64 9.25
CA THR A 545 12.83 19.79 10.16
C THR A 545 14.15 19.35 9.53
N SER A 546 15.06 18.82 10.35
CA SER A 546 16.22 18.09 9.87
C SER A 546 15.86 16.90 8.96
N SER A 547 16.85 16.39 8.23
CA SER A 547 16.77 15.17 7.42
C SER A 547 17.86 14.19 7.89
N PRO A 548 17.51 13.07 8.55
CA PRO A 548 16.19 12.72 9.06
C PRO A 548 15.74 13.62 10.23
N PRO A 549 14.42 13.74 10.50
CA PRO A 549 13.90 14.47 11.66
C PRO A 549 14.33 13.84 12.98
N GLN A 550 14.42 14.68 14.02
CA GLN A 550 14.64 14.22 15.39
C GLN A 550 13.46 13.35 15.88
N VAL A 551 13.68 12.57 16.95
CA VAL A 551 12.67 11.66 17.51
C VAL A 551 11.35 12.36 17.86
N TYR A 552 11.42 13.63 18.29
CA TYR A 552 10.28 14.46 18.68
C TYR A 552 9.72 15.33 17.54
N ASN A 553 10.24 15.21 16.31
CA ASN A 553 9.96 16.04 15.13
C ASN A 553 10.28 17.53 15.32
N PHE A 554 9.50 18.24 16.12
CA PHE A 554 9.62 19.67 16.40
C PHE A 554 9.90 19.92 17.88
N ALA A 555 11.04 20.56 18.17
CA ALA A 555 11.39 20.94 19.54
C ALA A 555 10.34 21.91 20.13
N THR A 556 9.91 22.89 19.33
CA THR A 556 8.71 23.69 19.61
C THR A 556 7.68 23.48 18.52
N ILE A 557 6.42 23.21 18.91
CA ILE A 557 5.30 23.13 17.98
C ILE A 557 5.19 24.46 17.19
N PRO A 558 5.15 24.42 15.85
CA PRO A 558 5.02 25.62 15.03
C PRO A 558 3.63 26.25 15.20
N HIS A 559 3.53 27.56 14.99
CA HIS A 559 2.23 28.24 14.81
C HIS A 559 2.01 28.43 13.31
N VAL A 560 0.82 28.08 12.82
CA VAL A 560 0.54 28.03 11.38
C VAL A 560 -0.49 29.08 10.98
N ASP A 561 -0.08 29.99 10.08
CA ASP A 561 -0.93 31.06 9.57
C ASP A 561 -1.51 30.78 8.19
N ASP A 562 -0.75 30.11 7.32
CA ASP A 562 -1.07 29.83 5.91
C ASP A 562 -0.99 28.32 5.60
N ILE A 563 -1.51 27.89 4.45
CA ILE A 563 -1.42 26.50 3.98
C ILE A 563 0.02 26.12 3.64
N ASP A 564 0.77 27.02 3.00
CA ASP A 564 2.18 26.82 2.64
C ASP A 564 3.06 27.35 3.78
N ALA A 565 2.86 26.79 4.97
CA ALA A 565 3.40 27.30 6.24
C ALA A 565 4.92 27.51 6.20
N TRP A 566 5.67 26.60 5.58
CA TRP A 566 7.12 26.72 5.49
C TRP A 566 7.57 27.80 4.52
N THR A 567 6.84 28.00 3.42
CA THR A 567 7.12 29.14 2.51
C THR A 567 6.86 30.47 3.19
N ASP A 568 5.74 30.59 3.90
CA ASP A 568 5.39 31.79 4.66
C ASP A 568 6.44 32.10 5.75
N MET A 569 6.93 31.08 6.47
CA MET A 569 8.02 31.23 7.43
C MET A 569 9.33 31.70 6.79
N LYS A 570 9.67 31.20 5.58
CA LYS A 570 10.85 31.63 4.82
C LYS A 570 10.73 33.10 4.38
N GLU A 571 9.59 33.49 3.81
CA GLU A 571 9.34 34.85 3.31
C GLU A 571 9.30 35.90 4.45
N LYS A 572 8.78 35.52 5.63
CA LYS A 572 8.78 36.37 6.83
C LYS A 572 10.12 36.39 7.59
N GLY A 573 11.13 35.65 7.13
CA GLY A 573 12.43 35.54 7.79
C GLY A 573 12.38 34.86 9.16
N GLN A 574 11.45 33.91 9.36
CA GLN A 574 11.23 33.17 10.61
C GLN A 574 11.74 31.71 10.56
N ALA A 575 12.08 31.21 9.38
CA ALA A 575 12.39 29.81 9.08
C ALA A 575 13.54 29.18 9.92
N TYR A 576 14.54 29.95 10.33
CA TYR A 576 15.76 29.42 10.97
C TYR A 576 16.09 30.09 12.32
N LYS A 577 15.07 30.62 13.01
CA LYS A 577 15.30 31.31 14.28
C LYS A 577 15.54 30.30 15.40
N THR A 578 16.75 30.34 15.97
CA THR A 578 17.07 29.61 17.20
C THR A 578 16.30 30.19 18.38
N LYS A 579 15.78 29.31 19.24
CA LYS A 579 15.13 29.73 20.49
C LYS A 579 16.12 29.80 21.64
N ALA A 580 15.86 30.72 22.56
CA ALA A 580 16.68 30.93 23.74
C ALA A 580 16.50 29.83 24.81
N SER A 581 15.36 29.15 24.82
CA SER A 581 15.04 28.10 25.80
C SER A 581 14.07 27.07 25.23
N TYR A 582 14.16 25.84 25.76
CA TYR A 582 13.30 24.72 25.44
C TYR A 582 12.57 24.23 26.69
N SER A 583 11.42 23.58 26.49
CA SER A 583 10.65 22.94 27.56
C SER A 583 10.79 21.42 27.46
N PRO A 584 10.65 20.66 28.57
CA PRO A 584 10.68 19.21 28.53
C PRO A 584 9.64 18.65 27.54
N ILE A 585 10.01 17.60 26.80
CA ILE A 585 9.14 16.96 25.81
C ILE A 585 8.74 15.57 26.30
N HIS A 586 7.44 15.37 26.48
CA HIS A 586 6.85 14.06 26.74
C HIS A 586 6.88 13.20 25.47
N MET A 587 7.38 11.97 25.58
CA MET A 587 7.48 11.00 24.49
C MET A 587 7.09 9.59 24.95
N PRO A 588 6.48 8.77 24.08
CA PRO A 588 6.13 7.39 24.38
C PRO A 588 7.38 6.48 24.36
N LYS A 589 7.40 5.47 25.24
CA LYS A 589 8.44 4.43 25.24
C LYS A 589 8.17 3.35 24.20
N ASN A 590 9.25 2.78 23.68
CA ASN A 590 9.20 1.57 22.86
C ASN A 590 8.59 0.39 23.64
N THR A 591 7.96 -0.54 22.93
CA THR A 591 7.29 -1.68 23.56
C THR A 591 7.32 -2.92 22.66
N SER A 592 7.55 -4.07 23.28
CA SER A 592 7.47 -5.38 22.63
C SER A 592 6.08 -5.99 22.67
N ALA A 593 5.13 -5.38 23.38
CA ALA A 593 3.78 -5.91 23.54
C ALA A 593 3.08 -6.13 22.20
N GLY A 594 3.23 -5.19 21.24
CA GLY A 594 2.60 -5.28 19.92
C GLY A 594 3.12 -6.47 19.12
N VAL A 595 4.44 -6.68 19.16
CA VAL A 595 5.13 -7.80 18.51
C VAL A 595 4.62 -9.14 19.06
N PHE A 596 4.58 -9.30 20.38
CA PHE A 596 4.16 -10.57 20.99
C PHE A 596 2.67 -10.84 20.83
N MET A 597 1.82 -9.80 20.86
CA MET A 597 0.39 -9.93 20.56
C MET A 597 0.17 -10.41 19.12
N ALA A 598 0.85 -9.78 18.16
CA ALA A 598 0.77 -10.16 16.75
C ALA A 598 1.34 -11.56 16.50
N ALA A 599 2.45 -11.94 17.14
CA ALA A 599 3.00 -13.29 17.07
C ALA A 599 2.02 -14.34 17.61
N SER A 600 1.35 -14.06 18.74
CA SER A 600 0.34 -14.94 19.33
C SER A 600 -0.88 -15.09 18.42
N LEU A 601 -1.35 -14.01 17.81
CA LEU A 601 -2.45 -14.05 16.83
C LEU A 601 -2.04 -14.69 15.49
N THR A 602 -0.78 -14.56 15.08
CA THR A 602 -0.24 -15.29 13.91
C THR A 602 -0.28 -16.78 14.17
N ALA A 603 0.16 -17.22 15.35
CA ALA A 603 0.11 -18.62 15.75
C ALA A 603 -1.35 -19.12 15.82
N PHE A 604 -2.28 -18.31 16.34
CA PHE A 604 -3.71 -18.60 16.28
C PHE A 604 -4.22 -18.77 14.84
N CYS A 605 -3.93 -17.82 13.95
CA CYS A 605 -4.38 -17.89 12.56
C CYS A 605 -3.82 -19.12 11.83
N PHE A 606 -2.51 -19.38 11.97
CA PHE A 606 -1.87 -20.58 11.41
C PHE A 606 -2.51 -21.86 11.96
N ALA A 607 -2.77 -21.91 13.26
CA ALA A 607 -3.44 -23.02 13.89
C ALA A 607 -4.89 -23.22 13.40
N MET A 608 -5.63 -22.14 13.16
CA MET A 608 -6.99 -22.21 12.58
C MET A 608 -6.97 -22.75 11.15
N ILE A 609 -6.00 -22.35 10.32
CA ILE A 609 -5.81 -22.85 8.94
C ILE A 609 -5.57 -24.37 8.95
N TRP A 610 -4.72 -24.84 9.86
CA TRP A 610 -4.33 -26.25 9.94
C TRP A 610 -5.16 -27.10 10.90
N HIS A 611 -6.21 -26.53 11.52
CA HIS A 611 -7.07 -27.19 12.51
C HIS A 611 -6.29 -27.72 13.74
N ILE A 612 -5.28 -26.97 14.20
CA ILE A 612 -4.46 -27.25 15.39
C ILE A 612 -5.12 -26.59 16.61
N TRP A 613 -6.22 -27.15 17.11
CA TRP A 613 -7.09 -26.47 18.09
C TRP A 613 -6.42 -26.07 19.40
N TRP A 614 -5.46 -26.85 19.91
CA TRP A 614 -4.74 -26.49 21.14
C TRP A 614 -3.87 -25.25 20.93
N LEU A 615 -3.21 -25.13 19.77
CA LEU A 615 -2.37 -23.98 19.45
C LEU A 615 -3.24 -22.75 19.15
N ALA A 616 -4.40 -22.94 18.54
CA ALA A 616 -5.38 -21.88 18.38
C ALA A 616 -5.83 -21.33 19.75
N ALA A 617 -6.20 -22.21 20.70
CA ALA A 617 -6.57 -21.79 22.05
C ALA A 617 -5.42 -21.05 22.76
N VAL A 618 -4.19 -21.58 22.71
CA VAL A 618 -3.01 -20.94 23.32
C VAL A 618 -2.69 -19.60 22.67
N GLY A 619 -2.73 -19.50 21.34
CA GLY A 619 -2.46 -18.25 20.62
C GLY A 619 -3.49 -17.16 20.94
N PHE A 620 -4.78 -17.52 20.97
CA PHE A 620 -5.85 -16.58 21.27
C PHE A 620 -5.83 -16.11 22.73
N VAL A 621 -5.74 -17.05 23.69
CA VAL A 621 -5.63 -16.72 25.13
C VAL A 621 -4.36 -15.94 25.41
N GLY A 622 -3.23 -16.30 24.77
CA GLY A 622 -1.97 -15.59 24.88
C GLY A 622 -2.07 -14.14 24.40
N ALA A 623 -2.72 -13.89 23.26
CA ALA A 623 -2.96 -12.54 22.77
C ALA A 623 -3.81 -11.70 23.74
N ILE A 624 -4.88 -12.29 24.30
CA ILE A 624 -5.72 -11.62 25.32
C ILE A 624 -4.93 -11.34 26.59
N ALA A 625 -4.17 -12.31 27.10
CA ALA A 625 -3.37 -12.13 28.31
C ALA A 625 -2.31 -11.03 28.14
N LEU A 626 -1.66 -10.97 26.97
CA LEU A 626 -0.71 -9.90 26.62
C LEU A 626 -1.39 -8.54 26.51
N PHE A 627 -2.61 -8.49 25.94
CA PHE A 627 -3.42 -7.27 25.90
C PHE A 627 -3.77 -6.77 27.30
N ILE A 628 -4.30 -7.66 28.16
CA ILE A 628 -4.62 -7.33 29.56
C ILE A 628 -3.36 -6.84 30.28
N LYS A 629 -2.23 -7.54 30.15
CA LYS A 629 -0.95 -7.11 30.73
C LYS A 629 -0.55 -5.71 30.27
N ARG A 630 -0.76 -5.39 28.99
CA ARG A 630 -0.49 -4.06 28.45
C ARG A 630 -1.39 -2.99 29.06
N CYS A 631 -2.68 -3.28 29.29
CA CYS A 631 -3.61 -2.36 29.94
C CYS A 631 -3.18 -1.98 31.38
N TYR A 632 -2.50 -2.87 32.10
CA TYR A 632 -1.99 -2.62 33.45
C TYR A 632 -0.55 -2.09 33.50
N THR A 633 0.09 -1.82 32.36
CA THR A 633 1.46 -1.28 32.34
C THR A 633 1.42 0.24 32.57
N SER A 634 2.06 0.72 33.64
CA SER A 634 2.10 2.15 34.00
C SER A 634 3.32 2.89 33.43
N ASP A 635 4.46 2.22 33.28
CA ASP A 635 5.69 2.83 32.75
C ASP A 635 5.69 2.83 31.21
N VAL A 636 5.03 3.83 30.61
CA VAL A 636 4.75 3.86 29.16
C VAL A 636 5.37 5.05 28.43
N ASP A 637 5.90 6.03 29.16
CA ASP A 637 6.38 7.29 28.64
C ASP A 637 7.62 7.79 29.38
N TYR A 638 8.26 8.82 28.82
CA TYR A 638 9.42 9.49 29.37
C TYR A 638 9.45 10.97 28.96
N TYR A 639 10.34 11.74 29.57
CA TYR A 639 10.59 13.13 29.22
C TYR A 639 12.01 13.32 28.70
N ILE A 640 12.14 13.96 27.54
CA ILE A 640 13.40 14.48 27.03
C ILE A 640 13.63 15.85 27.68
N GLN A 641 14.78 16.03 28.32
CA GLN A 641 15.08 17.23 29.11
C GLN A 641 15.54 18.41 28.23
N PRO A 642 15.31 19.67 28.66
CA PRO A 642 15.65 20.87 27.88
C PRO A 642 17.12 20.99 27.44
N ASP A 643 18.05 20.53 28.26
CA ASP A 643 19.49 20.53 27.97
C ASP A 643 19.85 19.57 26.85
N GLU A 644 19.22 18.38 26.84
CA GLU A 644 19.35 17.42 25.75
C GLU A 644 18.78 17.97 24.44
N ILE A 645 17.60 18.61 24.49
CA ILE A 645 16.99 19.26 23.33
C ILE A 645 17.90 20.37 22.80
N ALA A 646 18.40 21.24 23.67
CA ALA A 646 19.30 22.33 23.28
C ALA A 646 20.56 21.81 22.60
N ARG A 647 21.15 20.72 23.10
CA ARG A 647 22.31 20.06 22.50
C ARG A 647 22.00 19.51 21.10
N ILE A 648 20.86 18.84 20.92
CA ILE A 648 20.44 18.27 19.63
C ILE A 648 20.19 19.38 18.60
N GLU A 649 19.44 20.42 18.99
CA GLU A 649 19.11 21.55 18.12
C GLU A 649 20.36 22.38 17.78
N ALA A 650 21.30 22.57 18.71
CA ALA A 650 22.55 23.26 18.45
C ALA A 650 23.41 22.51 17.42
N ALA A 651 23.47 21.17 17.50
CA ALA A 651 24.18 20.35 16.53
C ALA A 651 23.61 20.56 15.12
N TYR A 652 22.28 20.53 14.96
CA TYR A 652 21.61 20.76 13.67
C TYR A 652 21.85 22.17 13.10
N ASN A 653 21.73 23.21 13.93
CA ASN A 653 21.97 24.58 13.47
C ASN A 653 23.44 24.80 13.05
N SER A 654 24.38 24.13 13.72
CA SER A 654 25.80 24.19 13.37
C SER A 654 26.15 23.48 12.06
N SER A 655 25.42 22.42 11.70
CA SER A 655 25.59 21.73 10.41
C SER A 655 24.93 22.48 9.25
N GLY A 656 23.77 23.11 9.48
CA GLY A 656 23.03 23.87 8.45
C GLY A 656 23.66 25.23 8.09
N ASN A 657 24.37 25.88 9.02
CA ASN A 657 25.00 27.19 8.79
C ASN A 657 26.26 27.16 7.90
N LYS A 658 26.75 25.99 7.47
CA LYS A 658 27.93 25.93 6.59
C LYS A 658 27.66 26.34 5.13
N GLU A 659 26.40 26.32 4.68
CA GLU A 659 26.05 26.64 3.28
C GLU A 659 25.25 27.94 3.11
N LEU A 660 24.60 28.48 4.15
CA LEU A 660 23.89 29.76 4.05
C LEU A 660 24.82 30.99 4.11
N SER A 661 26.11 30.78 4.38
CA SER A 661 27.16 31.80 4.37
C SER A 661 28.12 31.71 3.18
N ALA A 662 27.82 30.89 2.17
CA ALA A 662 28.54 30.76 0.90
C ALA A 662 27.58 31.08 -0.25
#